data_AF-A0A2N2XWC4-F1
#
_entry.id   AF-A0A2N2XWC4-F1
#
_cell.length_a   1.000
_cell.length_b   1.000
_cell.length_c   1.000
_cell.angle_alpha   90.00
_cell.angle_beta   90.00
_cell.angle_gamma   90.00
#
_symmetry.space_group_name_H-M   'P 1'
#
loop_
_entity.id
_entity.type
_entity.pdbx_description
1 polymer ?
#
loop_
_entity_poly.entity_id
_entity_poly.type
_entity_poly.pdbx_seq_one_letter_code
_entity_poly.pdbx_strand_id
1 'polypeptide(L)'
;MKESLVTQLYNATNSGLDIIYYYYPQARDVEGQNKKFKIRTSDKTPSASLKKFGDVWKVTDFGDEGSALSPVEICMKEERKEFREALHILLSRFNVTSNAISVDNKPEIIVVDATEDEKEGDFTFEFREKFTPFELSVLGPCVTQQTVDRYMYYSVVWYAKVKNRKKTIIRSTETYPIFMRECKYDKVDGDVKITKTFRKLYQPLNADKGYRFFYDGEKPKDYINGLSELKVAYDKRCKEIDNQAELVHDDKKTPDTTIVPKERKLPEAILASGERDALNIAGMGYFPLWMNSETAHLTDKQYKEIMGMVEKLYNIPDIDDTGIKKGIELALEYIDTYTIELPLSLKEYKDNRGKPRKDLRDFLDIKSPSDFKDLMKMANPCRFWERIYTKEGSRVEINTVYLLHFLRYNGFGKITDVESEKVTYIHVENYKVKEISGKQIRNFIIQFLEERKVETEIRNLVLNSRRTGVSLMDDLKDFYPNFCDYTPNSQVLFFANTALKVSKDNVEEIKGKDLNIFVWEKDIAKHNFKRIAKSFDFTFDKEDNEFDFEIKHTKSHYFRFLINASRIYWREELENSISESSMEDTLKYCKENKWKIDGSRLTHDQVQEQKAHLLNKIYTIGYLLHRYKSFSKGLGVWVMENKITEEDESSGGSGKSFMIEFLRNLCRVDTMDGRNKKLTENQFLMDRIDEHTDILRIDDAHRYFDFDFFYSMITGTMVVNAKNVKSKEISFKDSAKLVITSNFPPKEKDSSTMRRLLLTVFSDYYHKRTDENDYNEDRTIGNDFGYDLHDDLYKDEYWNEDFNFCVDCLQFYLNAAEKSVIIQPPMTNINRRINIHRMGDEFREWAEVFFSEEGPNVNRPLVKSEVKDSYDPKGKIGSKTFKNKLIAFCQNSEHIEAFNPEDVKGYDPRSRRIVLTEEGKTQEYIYIRTKSKDPGNEIF
;
A
#
# COMPACT_ATOMS: atom_id res chain seq x y z
N MET A 1 -27.84 15.76 -42.45
CA MET A 1 -27.53 14.91 -41.28
C MET A 1 -26.97 13.59 -41.81
N LYS A 2 -25.73 13.22 -41.50
CA LYS A 2 -25.24 11.87 -41.80
C LYS A 2 -26.01 10.90 -40.90
N GLU A 3 -26.69 9.95 -41.50
CA GLU A 3 -27.49 8.93 -40.83
C GLU A 3 -26.59 8.06 -39.94
N SER A 4 -26.95 7.82 -38.68
CA SER A 4 -26.11 7.08 -37.73
C SER A 4 -25.89 5.63 -38.20
N LEU A 5 -24.74 5.02 -37.89
CA LEU A 5 -24.45 3.61 -38.26
C LEU A 5 -25.51 2.62 -37.77
N VAL A 6 -26.09 2.89 -36.59
CA VAL A 6 -27.20 2.11 -36.03
C VAL A 6 -28.45 2.28 -36.89
N THR A 7 -28.71 3.50 -37.36
CA THR A 7 -29.82 3.79 -38.28
C THR A 7 -29.60 3.12 -39.64
N GLN A 8 -28.38 3.15 -40.20
CA GLN A 8 -28.04 2.46 -41.45
C GLN A 8 -28.20 0.95 -41.33
N LEU A 9 -27.72 0.36 -40.23
CA LEU A 9 -27.92 -1.04 -39.92
C LEU A 9 -29.42 -1.38 -39.85
N TYR A 10 -30.20 -0.63 -39.06
CA TYR A 10 -31.63 -0.88 -38.92
C TYR A 10 -32.39 -0.71 -40.24
N ASN A 11 -32.07 0.30 -41.05
CA ASN A 11 -32.67 0.48 -42.37
C ASN A 11 -32.34 -0.69 -43.30
N ALA A 12 -31.10 -1.17 -43.29
CA ALA A 12 -30.66 -2.29 -44.11
C ALA A 12 -31.22 -3.64 -43.63
N THR A 13 -31.68 -3.73 -42.39
CA THR A 13 -32.26 -4.95 -41.79
C THR A 13 -33.75 -4.78 -41.47
N ASN A 14 -34.50 -4.10 -42.35
CA ASN A 14 -35.93 -3.86 -42.24
C ASN A 14 -36.36 -3.28 -40.88
N SER A 15 -35.93 -2.06 -40.57
CA SER A 15 -36.13 -1.42 -39.26
C SER A 15 -35.58 -2.25 -38.08
N GLY A 16 -34.54 -3.05 -38.30
CA GLY A 16 -33.95 -3.93 -37.28
C GLY A 16 -34.61 -5.30 -37.09
N LEU A 17 -35.62 -5.62 -37.90
CA LEU A 17 -36.41 -6.84 -37.78
C LEU A 17 -35.63 -8.10 -38.17
N ASP A 18 -34.80 -8.04 -39.20
CA ASP A 18 -34.04 -9.22 -39.67
C ASP A 18 -33.02 -9.68 -38.62
N ILE A 19 -32.49 -8.74 -37.83
CA ILE A 19 -31.62 -9.01 -36.69
C ILE A 19 -32.39 -9.75 -35.60
N ILE A 20 -33.62 -9.34 -35.31
CA ILE A 20 -34.48 -10.02 -34.35
C ILE A 20 -34.78 -11.44 -34.81
N TYR A 21 -35.08 -11.64 -36.10
CA TYR A 21 -35.30 -12.98 -36.65
C TYR A 21 -34.08 -13.88 -36.65
N TYR A 22 -32.89 -13.30 -36.69
CA TYR A 22 -31.67 -14.08 -36.58
C TYR A 22 -31.51 -14.70 -35.18
N TYR A 23 -31.72 -13.91 -34.13
CA TYR A 23 -31.61 -14.42 -32.75
C TYR A 23 -32.85 -15.18 -32.29
N TYR A 24 -34.03 -14.73 -32.72
CA TYR A 24 -35.32 -15.31 -32.35
C TYR A 24 -36.16 -15.63 -33.61
N PRO A 25 -35.85 -16.70 -34.35
CA PRO A 25 -36.55 -17.08 -35.59
C PRO A 25 -38.07 -17.19 -35.44
N GLN A 26 -38.54 -17.66 -34.30
CA GLN A 26 -39.94 -17.80 -33.93
C GLN A 26 -40.71 -16.47 -33.81
N ALA A 27 -40.01 -15.33 -33.79
CA ALA A 27 -40.64 -14.02 -33.84
C ALA A 27 -41.28 -13.75 -35.22
N ARG A 28 -40.92 -14.50 -36.28
CA ARG A 28 -41.52 -14.40 -37.62
C ARG A 28 -43.02 -14.68 -37.60
N ASP A 29 -43.46 -15.63 -36.79
CA ASP A 29 -44.85 -16.09 -36.76
C ASP A 29 -45.82 -15.09 -36.09
N VAL A 30 -45.28 -14.06 -35.45
CA VAL A 30 -46.04 -13.05 -34.71
C VAL A 30 -45.85 -11.63 -35.24
N GLU A 31 -45.13 -11.46 -36.35
CA GLU A 31 -44.95 -10.14 -36.98
C GLU A 31 -46.31 -9.49 -37.30
N GLY A 32 -46.49 -8.23 -36.90
CA GLY A 32 -47.73 -7.48 -37.12
C GLY A 32 -48.96 -8.01 -36.38
N GLN A 33 -48.83 -9.08 -35.58
CA GLN A 33 -49.89 -9.65 -34.76
C GLN A 33 -49.67 -9.27 -33.29
N ASN A 34 -50.75 -9.02 -32.54
CA ASN A 34 -50.65 -8.80 -31.10
C ASN A 34 -50.55 -10.14 -30.33
N LYS A 35 -49.71 -11.06 -30.81
CA LYS A 35 -49.47 -12.40 -30.23
C LYS A 35 -48.07 -12.47 -29.62
N LYS A 36 -47.94 -13.24 -28.54
CA LYS A 36 -46.66 -13.49 -27.86
C LYS A 36 -45.97 -14.72 -28.42
N PHE A 37 -44.64 -14.77 -28.32
CA PHE A 37 -43.80 -15.91 -28.71
C PHE A 37 -42.88 -16.34 -27.55
N LYS A 38 -42.29 -17.53 -27.66
CA LYS A 38 -41.34 -18.08 -26.65
C LYS A 38 -39.92 -17.75 -27.09
N ILE A 39 -39.09 -17.12 -26.27
CA ILE A 39 -37.68 -16.90 -26.61
C ILE A 39 -36.86 -18.14 -26.26
N ARG A 40 -37.11 -18.73 -25.09
CA ARG A 40 -36.38 -19.90 -24.60
C ARG A 40 -37.20 -21.16 -24.85
N THR A 41 -36.56 -22.25 -25.29
CA THR A 41 -37.20 -23.55 -25.49
C THR A 41 -37.77 -24.15 -24.19
N SER A 42 -37.25 -23.72 -23.02
CA SER A 42 -37.74 -24.08 -21.69
C SER A 42 -39.02 -23.36 -21.27
N ASP A 43 -39.46 -22.33 -21.99
CA ASP A 43 -40.62 -21.51 -21.57
C ASP A 43 -41.92 -22.32 -21.69
N LYS A 44 -42.69 -22.42 -20.60
CA LYS A 44 -43.99 -23.11 -20.60
C LYS A 44 -45.04 -22.35 -21.43
N THR A 45 -45.06 -21.02 -21.32
CA THR A 45 -46.00 -20.12 -22.01
C THR A 45 -45.26 -19.05 -22.81
N PRO A 46 -45.79 -18.59 -23.97
CA PRO A 46 -45.20 -17.47 -24.71
C PRO A 46 -45.21 -16.17 -23.89
N SER A 47 -44.04 -15.63 -23.56
CA SER A 47 -43.88 -14.43 -22.73
C SER A 47 -43.33 -13.22 -23.47
N ALA A 48 -42.73 -13.38 -24.66
CA ALA A 48 -42.11 -12.29 -25.39
C ALA A 48 -43.07 -11.64 -26.40
N SER A 49 -42.94 -10.33 -26.58
CA SER A 49 -43.72 -9.57 -27.56
C SER A 49 -42.81 -8.77 -28.49
N LEU A 50 -43.19 -8.70 -29.76
CA LEU A 50 -42.51 -7.95 -30.81
C LEU A 50 -43.34 -6.70 -31.15
N LYS A 51 -42.75 -5.51 -31.02
CA LYS A 51 -43.42 -4.23 -31.33
C LYS A 51 -42.46 -3.25 -32.00
N LYS A 52 -43.00 -2.42 -32.91
CA LYS A 52 -42.26 -1.33 -33.55
C LYS A 52 -42.39 -0.05 -32.72
N PHE A 53 -41.26 0.53 -32.33
CA PHE A 53 -41.16 1.79 -31.58
C PHE A 53 -40.48 2.82 -32.48
N GLY A 54 -41.25 3.82 -32.94
CA GLY A 54 -40.78 4.70 -34.02
C GLY A 54 -40.43 3.88 -35.26
N ASP A 55 -39.21 4.05 -35.76
CA ASP A 55 -38.72 3.34 -36.96
C ASP A 55 -37.96 2.04 -36.67
N VAL A 56 -37.99 1.52 -35.43
CA VAL A 56 -37.20 0.35 -35.02
C VAL A 56 -38.05 -0.71 -34.33
N TRP A 57 -37.89 -1.98 -34.72
CA TRP A 57 -38.50 -3.12 -34.04
C TRP A 57 -37.75 -3.46 -32.77
N LYS A 58 -38.49 -3.77 -31.70
CA LYS A 58 -37.94 -4.16 -30.40
C LYS A 58 -38.65 -5.39 -29.86
N VAL A 59 -37.93 -6.14 -29.02
CA VAL A 59 -38.47 -7.30 -28.30
C VAL A 59 -38.54 -6.98 -26.81
N THR A 60 -39.70 -7.22 -26.22
CA THR A 60 -39.89 -7.18 -24.77
C THR A 60 -40.17 -8.59 -24.28
N ASP A 61 -39.29 -9.13 -23.43
CA ASP A 61 -39.50 -10.41 -22.77
C ASP A 61 -39.99 -10.22 -21.34
N PHE A 62 -41.25 -10.58 -21.09
CA PHE A 62 -41.86 -10.50 -19.75
C PHE A 62 -41.47 -11.67 -18.83
N GLY A 63 -40.67 -12.63 -19.32
CA GLY A 63 -40.04 -13.68 -18.49
C GLY A 63 -38.66 -13.31 -17.93
N ASP A 64 -38.19 -12.08 -18.19
CA ASP A 64 -36.91 -11.53 -17.74
C ASP A 64 -37.13 -10.13 -17.11
N GLU A 65 -36.17 -9.20 -17.22
CA GLU A 65 -36.28 -7.80 -16.75
C GLU A 65 -37.44 -6.97 -17.35
N GLY A 66 -38.17 -7.46 -18.36
CA GLY A 66 -39.33 -6.78 -18.94
C GLY A 66 -39.03 -5.50 -19.73
N SER A 67 -37.75 -5.22 -20.01
CA SER A 67 -37.31 -4.08 -20.80
C SER A 67 -37.44 -4.31 -22.31
N ALA A 68 -37.72 -3.26 -23.08
CA ALA A 68 -37.83 -3.33 -24.54
C ALA A 68 -36.43 -3.21 -25.18
N LEU A 69 -35.85 -4.35 -25.55
CA LEU A 69 -34.52 -4.42 -26.14
C LEU A 69 -34.54 -4.10 -27.63
N SER A 70 -33.63 -3.25 -28.05
CA SER A 70 -33.33 -2.99 -29.46
C SER A 70 -32.53 -4.16 -30.08
N PRO A 71 -32.48 -4.26 -31.42
CA PRO A 71 -31.78 -5.36 -32.08
C PRO A 71 -30.27 -5.43 -31.78
N VAL A 72 -29.60 -4.30 -31.53
CA VAL A 72 -28.19 -4.29 -31.09
C VAL A 72 -28.07 -4.77 -29.63
N GLU A 73 -28.98 -4.36 -28.75
CA GLU A 73 -28.99 -4.83 -27.35
C GLU A 73 -29.28 -6.32 -27.24
N ILE A 74 -30.10 -6.88 -28.15
CA ILE A 74 -30.30 -8.33 -28.28
C ILE A 74 -28.99 -9.02 -28.62
N CYS A 75 -28.22 -8.51 -29.59
CA CYS A 75 -26.89 -9.03 -29.91
C CYS A 75 -25.92 -8.93 -28.73
N MET A 76 -25.92 -7.82 -27.99
CA MET A 76 -25.09 -7.65 -26.79
C MET A 76 -25.42 -8.71 -25.74
N LYS A 77 -26.72 -8.96 -25.52
CA LYS A 77 -27.21 -9.94 -24.55
C LYS A 77 -26.89 -11.38 -24.95
N GLU A 78 -27.25 -11.78 -26.17
CA GLU A 78 -27.11 -13.16 -26.63
C GLU A 78 -25.65 -13.56 -26.88
N GLU A 79 -24.81 -12.63 -27.36
CA GLU A 79 -23.40 -12.93 -27.65
C GLU A 79 -22.43 -12.49 -26.54
N ARG A 80 -22.94 -11.87 -25.46
CA ARG A 80 -22.14 -11.33 -24.33
C ARG A 80 -21.04 -10.38 -24.81
N LYS A 81 -21.42 -9.41 -25.63
CA LYS A 81 -20.51 -8.46 -26.28
C LYS A 81 -20.84 -7.02 -25.92
N GLU A 82 -19.80 -6.19 -25.90
CA GLU A 82 -19.96 -4.75 -25.73
C GLU A 82 -20.61 -4.12 -26.97
N PHE A 83 -21.25 -2.95 -26.81
CA PHE A 83 -22.04 -2.30 -27.87
C PHE A 83 -21.30 -2.18 -29.21
N ARG A 84 -20.01 -1.83 -29.20
CA ARG A 84 -19.19 -1.69 -30.42
C ARG A 84 -18.94 -3.04 -31.11
N GLU A 85 -18.67 -4.08 -30.34
CA GLU A 85 -18.44 -5.44 -30.86
C GLU A 85 -19.73 -6.04 -31.41
N ALA A 86 -20.83 -5.87 -30.70
CA ALA A 86 -22.17 -6.28 -31.16
C ALA A 86 -22.55 -5.58 -32.47
N LEU A 87 -22.30 -4.27 -32.57
CA LEU A 87 -22.57 -3.52 -33.81
C LEU A 87 -21.73 -4.03 -34.99
N HIS A 88 -20.45 -4.36 -34.76
CA HIS A 88 -19.57 -4.95 -35.76
C HIS A 88 -20.06 -6.30 -36.29
N ILE A 89 -20.42 -7.18 -35.37
CA ILE A 89 -20.92 -8.52 -35.68
C ILE A 89 -22.16 -8.41 -36.56
N LEU A 90 -23.07 -7.50 -36.22
CA LEU A 90 -24.29 -7.27 -36.98
C LEU A 90 -24.02 -6.65 -38.36
N LEU A 91 -23.16 -5.64 -38.46
CA LEU A 91 -22.79 -5.03 -39.74
C LEU A 91 -22.18 -6.05 -40.71
N SER A 92 -21.27 -6.90 -40.21
CA SER A 92 -20.68 -7.99 -41.00
C SER A 92 -21.70 -9.07 -41.36
N ARG A 93 -22.56 -9.47 -40.43
CA ARG A 93 -23.51 -10.57 -40.61
C ARG A 93 -24.62 -10.25 -41.61
N PHE A 94 -25.06 -9.00 -41.63
CA PHE A 94 -26.13 -8.54 -42.52
C PHE A 94 -25.60 -7.85 -43.79
N ASN A 95 -24.30 -8.01 -44.10
CA ASN A 95 -23.64 -7.42 -45.28
C ASN A 95 -23.95 -5.93 -45.46
N VAL A 96 -24.09 -5.21 -44.35
CA VAL A 96 -24.24 -3.76 -44.38
C VAL A 96 -22.84 -3.20 -44.51
N THR A 97 -22.45 -2.86 -45.73
CA THR A 97 -21.17 -2.21 -46.02
C THR A 97 -21.10 -0.86 -45.30
N SER A 98 -20.59 -0.88 -44.07
CA SER A 98 -20.12 0.32 -43.41
C SER A 98 -18.65 0.51 -43.77
N ASN A 99 -18.33 1.65 -44.39
CA ASN A 99 -16.94 2.12 -44.52
C ASN A 99 -16.35 2.59 -43.18
N ALA A 100 -16.80 2.02 -42.06
CA ALA A 100 -16.30 2.30 -40.73
C ALA A 100 -16.82 1.20 -39.80
N ILE A 101 -15.94 0.40 -39.23
CA ILE A 101 -15.22 0.69 -37.99
C ILE A 101 -14.03 -0.30 -37.96
N SER A 102 -12.95 0.02 -37.24
CA SER A 102 -11.61 -0.58 -37.40
C SER A 102 -10.96 -0.23 -38.75
N VAL A 103 -10.61 1.03 -38.87
CA VAL A 103 -9.26 1.38 -39.31
C VAL A 103 -8.69 2.21 -38.16
N ASP A 104 -7.45 1.95 -37.75
CA ASP A 104 -6.71 2.86 -36.89
C ASP A 104 -7.05 4.32 -37.28
N ASN A 105 -7.59 5.12 -36.36
CA ASN A 105 -7.82 6.54 -36.65
C ASN A 105 -6.44 7.20 -36.80
N LYS A 106 -5.94 7.20 -38.03
CA LYS A 106 -4.60 7.60 -38.44
C LYS A 106 -4.74 8.62 -39.56
N PRO A 107 -3.74 9.50 -39.71
CA PRO A 107 -3.68 10.37 -40.87
C PRO A 107 -3.36 9.53 -42.11
N GLU A 108 -3.69 10.04 -43.29
CA GLU A 108 -3.20 9.47 -44.54
C GLU A 108 -1.71 9.80 -44.69
N ILE A 109 -0.86 8.81 -44.93
CA ILE A 109 0.60 9.00 -45.07
C ILE A 109 1.03 8.53 -46.45
N ILE A 110 1.64 9.42 -47.22
CA ILE A 110 2.27 9.13 -48.52
C ILE A 110 3.75 9.43 -48.44
N VAL A 111 4.59 8.51 -48.90
CA VAL A 111 6.04 8.73 -49.01
C VAL A 111 6.43 8.68 -50.48
N VAL A 112 7.06 9.76 -50.98
CA VAL A 112 7.60 9.87 -52.34
C VAL A 112 9.07 10.29 -52.29
N ASP A 113 9.80 10.10 -53.37
CA ASP A 113 11.18 10.61 -53.49
C ASP A 113 11.15 12.14 -53.64
N ALA A 114 12.09 12.82 -52.99
CA ALA A 114 12.21 14.28 -53.04
C ALA A 114 12.78 14.74 -54.39
N THR A 115 12.23 15.82 -54.95
CA THR A 115 12.75 16.42 -56.20
C THR A 115 14.11 17.11 -55.98
N GLU A 116 14.74 17.62 -57.04
CA GLU A 116 16.00 18.38 -56.92
C GLU A 116 15.82 19.71 -56.18
N ASP A 117 14.65 20.35 -56.32
CA ASP A 117 14.34 21.63 -55.66
C ASP A 117 13.97 21.46 -54.16
N GLU A 118 13.58 20.26 -53.75
CA GLU A 118 13.19 19.92 -52.38
C GLU A 118 14.42 19.54 -51.54
N LYS A 119 14.83 20.48 -50.68
CA LYS A 119 16.03 20.37 -49.84
C LYS A 119 15.75 19.59 -48.57
N GLU A 120 16.81 19.00 -48.02
CA GLU A 120 16.75 18.31 -46.73
C GLU A 120 16.28 19.26 -45.63
N GLY A 121 15.22 18.87 -44.90
CA GLY A 121 14.60 19.72 -43.88
C GLY A 121 13.43 20.59 -44.37
N ASP A 122 13.10 20.60 -45.66
CA ASP A 122 11.96 21.35 -46.17
C ASP A 122 10.65 20.90 -45.51
N PHE A 123 9.86 21.90 -45.09
CA PHE A 123 8.56 21.73 -44.44
C PHE A 123 7.50 22.58 -45.15
N THR A 124 6.57 21.92 -45.84
CA THR A 124 5.49 22.56 -46.61
C THR A 124 4.13 22.09 -46.12
N PHE A 125 3.09 22.91 -46.21
CA PHE A 125 1.77 22.57 -45.68
C PHE A 125 0.65 23.36 -46.38
N GLU A 126 -0.57 22.88 -46.23
CA GLU A 126 -1.79 23.56 -46.69
C GLU A 126 -2.80 23.63 -45.54
N PHE A 127 -3.42 24.79 -45.38
CA PHE A 127 -4.47 25.01 -44.40
C PHE A 127 -5.85 25.01 -45.05
N ARG A 128 -6.86 24.61 -44.26
CA ARG A 128 -8.24 24.95 -44.55
C ARG A 128 -8.46 26.43 -44.25
N GLU A 129 -9.37 27.06 -45.00
CA GLU A 129 -9.78 28.44 -44.75
C GLU A 129 -10.45 28.62 -43.38
N LYS A 130 -11.28 27.65 -42.96
CA LYS A 130 -11.98 27.63 -41.67
C LYS A 130 -11.97 26.23 -41.05
N PHE A 131 -12.08 26.19 -39.73
CA PHE A 131 -12.29 24.94 -39.01
C PHE A 131 -13.71 24.43 -39.27
N THR A 132 -13.84 23.11 -39.35
CA THR A 132 -15.13 22.43 -39.34
C THR A 132 -15.71 22.39 -37.92
N PRO A 133 -17.05 22.25 -37.76
CA PRO A 133 -17.68 22.08 -36.45
C PRO A 133 -17.10 20.90 -35.64
N PHE A 134 -16.76 19.80 -36.32
CA PHE A 134 -16.12 18.65 -35.69
C PHE A 134 -14.73 19.01 -35.14
N GLU A 135 -13.90 19.67 -35.93
CA GLU A 135 -12.56 20.09 -35.49
C GLU A 135 -12.60 21.02 -34.27
N LEU A 136 -13.53 21.97 -34.24
CA LEU A 136 -13.75 22.83 -33.07
C LEU A 136 -14.16 22.00 -31.85
N SER A 137 -15.07 21.03 -32.01
CA SER A 137 -15.50 20.14 -30.93
C SER A 137 -14.36 19.25 -30.38
N VAL A 138 -13.37 18.91 -31.21
CA VAL A 138 -12.17 18.16 -30.79
C VAL A 138 -11.27 18.99 -29.88
N LEU A 139 -11.21 20.31 -30.08
CA LEU A 139 -10.47 21.25 -29.23
C LEU A 139 -11.23 21.55 -27.92
N GLY A 140 -12.56 21.62 -27.98
CA GLY A 140 -13.43 21.56 -26.81
C GLY A 140 -14.74 22.33 -26.97
N PRO A 141 -15.65 22.19 -25.99
CA PRO A 141 -17.03 22.68 -26.09
C PRO A 141 -17.16 24.21 -26.16
N CYS A 142 -16.18 24.95 -25.64
CA CYS A 142 -16.20 26.42 -25.67
C CYS A 142 -15.43 27.01 -26.86
N VAL A 143 -14.78 26.18 -27.68
CA VAL A 143 -13.88 26.66 -28.73
C VAL A 143 -14.66 27.10 -29.97
N THR A 144 -14.43 28.34 -30.39
CA THR A 144 -15.06 28.94 -31.58
C THR A 144 -14.02 29.28 -32.65
N GLN A 145 -14.46 29.59 -33.88
CA GLN A 145 -13.56 30.08 -34.94
C GLN A 145 -12.75 31.31 -34.47
N GLN A 146 -13.41 32.27 -33.81
CA GLN A 146 -12.75 33.45 -33.25
C GLN A 146 -11.67 33.07 -32.22
N THR A 147 -11.87 31.99 -31.47
CA THR A 147 -10.91 31.49 -30.47
C THR A 147 -9.64 30.99 -31.15
N VAL A 148 -9.76 30.12 -32.16
CA VAL A 148 -8.60 29.57 -32.87
C VAL A 148 -7.86 30.64 -33.67
N ASP A 149 -8.58 31.57 -34.29
CA ASP A 149 -7.98 32.69 -35.03
C ASP A 149 -7.12 33.58 -34.12
N ARG A 150 -7.66 33.91 -32.93
CA ARG A 150 -6.99 34.77 -31.94
C ARG A 150 -5.65 34.19 -31.47
N TYR A 151 -5.55 32.87 -31.35
CA TYR A 151 -4.35 32.16 -30.89
C TYR A 151 -3.55 31.52 -32.04
N MET A 152 -3.83 31.95 -33.29
CA MET A 152 -3.13 31.55 -34.51
C MET A 152 -3.11 30.02 -34.73
N TYR A 153 -4.24 29.36 -34.46
CA TYR A 153 -4.46 27.96 -34.79
C TYR A 153 -5.09 27.81 -36.17
N TYR A 154 -4.62 26.82 -36.92
CA TYR A 154 -5.02 26.51 -38.29
C TYR A 154 -5.39 25.03 -38.40
N SER A 155 -6.45 24.74 -39.15
CA SER A 155 -6.77 23.36 -39.58
C SER A 155 -5.89 23.00 -40.77
N VAL A 156 -5.15 21.90 -40.65
CA VAL A 156 -4.20 21.45 -41.67
C VAL A 156 -4.91 20.48 -42.60
N VAL A 157 -4.87 20.73 -43.91
CA VAL A 157 -5.30 19.75 -44.92
C VAL A 157 -4.22 18.68 -45.04
N TRP A 158 -2.97 19.11 -45.24
CA TRP A 158 -1.79 18.24 -45.25
C TRP A 158 -0.53 19.01 -44.91
N TYR A 159 0.51 18.29 -44.48
CA TYR A 159 1.88 18.80 -44.41
C TYR A 159 2.85 17.78 -44.99
N ALA A 160 4.02 18.23 -45.44
CA ALA A 160 5.07 17.37 -45.95
C ALA A 160 6.43 17.71 -45.34
N LYS A 161 7.26 16.68 -45.14
CA LYS A 161 8.62 16.79 -44.62
C LYS A 161 9.59 16.06 -45.52
N VAL A 162 10.69 16.72 -45.88
CA VAL A 162 11.78 16.11 -46.63
C VAL A 162 12.86 15.64 -45.66
N LYS A 163 13.09 14.34 -45.61
CA LYS A 163 14.17 13.72 -44.83
C LYS A 163 14.79 12.55 -45.58
N ASN A 164 16.10 12.44 -45.58
CA ASN A 164 16.85 11.40 -46.29
C ASN A 164 16.44 11.28 -47.76
N ARG A 165 16.29 12.42 -48.47
CA ARG A 165 15.79 12.48 -49.87
C ARG A 165 14.40 11.86 -50.09
N LYS A 166 13.62 11.66 -49.03
CA LYS A 166 12.22 11.22 -49.10
C LYS A 166 11.29 12.31 -48.56
N LYS A 167 10.24 12.61 -49.32
CA LYS A 167 9.15 13.50 -48.91
C LYS A 167 8.02 12.68 -48.32
N THR A 168 7.79 12.85 -47.02
CA THR A 168 6.65 12.26 -46.32
C THR A 168 5.52 13.27 -46.22
N ILE A 169 4.41 13.01 -46.91
CA ILE A 169 3.18 13.81 -46.90
C ILE A 169 2.20 13.17 -45.93
N ILE A 170 1.63 13.96 -45.02
CA ILE A 170 0.67 13.51 -44.01
C ILE A 170 -0.59 14.38 -44.13
N ARG A 171 -1.75 13.76 -44.38
CA ARG A 171 -3.03 14.45 -44.57
C ARG A 171 -4.01 14.18 -43.43
N SER A 172 -4.79 15.22 -43.09
CA SER A 172 -5.95 15.09 -42.21
C SER A 172 -7.06 14.32 -42.90
N THR A 173 -7.85 13.58 -42.13
CA THR A 173 -9.06 12.90 -42.60
C THR A 173 -10.29 13.49 -41.90
N GLU A 174 -11.51 13.08 -42.31
CA GLU A 174 -12.74 13.51 -41.64
C GLU A 174 -12.77 13.16 -40.13
N THR A 175 -12.08 12.09 -39.73
CA THR A 175 -12.06 11.60 -38.35
C THR A 175 -10.74 11.84 -37.63
N TYR A 176 -9.70 12.28 -38.35
CA TYR A 176 -8.36 12.54 -37.83
C TYR A 176 -7.89 13.95 -38.22
N PRO A 177 -8.30 14.98 -37.46
CA PRO A 177 -7.87 16.34 -37.74
C PRO A 177 -6.45 16.60 -37.25
N ILE A 178 -5.71 17.37 -38.03
CA ILE A 178 -4.37 17.86 -37.70
C ILE A 178 -4.46 19.38 -37.59
N PHE A 179 -3.89 19.92 -36.52
CA PHE A 179 -3.86 21.35 -36.27
C PHE A 179 -2.43 21.87 -36.28
N MET A 180 -2.27 23.14 -36.62
CA MET A 180 -0.99 23.84 -36.49
C MET A 180 -1.19 25.18 -35.82
N ARG A 181 -0.32 25.51 -34.86
CA ARG A 181 -0.26 26.82 -34.22
C ARG A 181 0.98 27.57 -34.67
N GLU A 182 0.82 28.81 -35.10
CA GLU A 182 1.95 29.73 -35.28
C GLU A 182 2.28 30.44 -33.96
N CYS A 183 3.54 30.37 -33.54
CA CYS A 183 4.01 30.86 -32.26
C CYS A 183 5.07 31.95 -32.50
N LYS A 184 4.69 33.21 -32.26
CA LYS A 184 5.58 34.37 -32.42
C LYS A 184 6.32 34.66 -31.12
N TYR A 185 7.60 35.02 -31.24
CA TYR A 185 8.42 35.48 -30.13
C TYR A 185 9.46 36.47 -30.61
N ASP A 186 9.90 37.35 -29.72
CA ASP A 186 10.93 38.32 -30.03
C ASP A 186 12.31 37.78 -29.63
N LYS A 187 13.28 37.87 -30.54
CA LYS A 187 14.69 37.56 -30.31
C LYS A 187 15.49 38.85 -30.46
N VAL A 188 16.37 39.11 -29.50
CA VAL A 188 17.33 40.22 -29.59
C VAL A 188 18.54 39.75 -30.36
N ASP A 189 18.87 40.44 -31.44
CA ASP A 189 20.06 40.21 -32.25
C ASP A 189 20.85 41.53 -32.31
N GLY A 190 21.90 41.64 -31.50
CA GLY A 190 22.56 42.92 -31.20
C GLY A 190 21.62 43.89 -30.47
N ASP A 191 21.44 45.10 -31.00
CA ASP A 191 20.51 46.11 -30.49
C ASP A 191 19.12 46.07 -31.16
N VAL A 192 18.89 45.11 -32.07
CA VAL A 192 17.65 45.03 -32.85
C VAL A 192 16.75 43.90 -32.33
N LYS A 193 15.49 44.23 -32.10
CA LYS A 193 14.44 43.27 -31.71
C LYS A 193 13.79 42.69 -32.96
N ILE A 194 14.00 41.41 -33.21
CA ILE A 194 13.47 40.69 -34.38
C ILE A 194 12.38 39.73 -33.93
N THR A 195 11.17 39.83 -34.50
CA THR A 195 10.10 38.87 -34.25
C THR A 195 10.33 37.61 -35.09
N LYS A 196 10.61 36.49 -34.45
CA LYS A 196 10.69 35.15 -35.04
C LYS A 196 9.39 34.39 -34.86
N THR A 197 9.16 33.39 -35.71
CA THR A 197 8.02 32.48 -35.62
C THR A 197 8.51 31.04 -35.64
N PHE A 198 7.98 30.21 -34.75
CA PHE A 198 8.06 28.75 -34.85
C PHE A 198 6.64 28.20 -34.94
N ARG A 199 6.47 26.98 -35.47
CA ARG A 199 5.17 26.35 -35.62
C ARG A 199 5.08 25.09 -34.79
N LYS A 200 3.93 24.88 -34.16
CA LYS A 200 3.61 23.67 -33.41
C LYS A 200 2.51 22.92 -34.15
N LEU A 201 2.85 21.75 -34.68
CA LEU A 201 1.87 20.82 -35.22
C LEU A 201 1.32 19.94 -34.11
N TYR A 202 0.00 19.72 -34.13
CA TYR A 202 -0.75 19.02 -33.10
C TYR A 202 -1.72 18.00 -33.70
N GLN A 203 -1.62 16.75 -33.24
CA GLN A 203 -2.50 15.64 -33.61
C GLN A 203 -3.27 15.13 -32.37
N PRO A 204 -4.40 15.75 -32.01
CA PRO A 204 -5.12 15.48 -30.76
C PRO A 204 -5.57 14.03 -30.59
N LEU A 205 -5.95 13.40 -31.72
CA LEU A 205 -6.53 12.06 -31.72
C LEU A 205 -5.48 10.95 -31.92
N ASN A 206 -4.18 11.28 -31.95
CA ASN A 206 -3.12 10.27 -32.01
C ASN A 206 -3.21 9.34 -30.78
N ALA A 207 -3.15 8.03 -31.04
CA ALA A 207 -3.15 7.00 -30.01
C ALA A 207 -1.86 7.07 -29.18
N ASP A 208 -0.72 7.23 -29.87
CA ASP A 208 0.58 7.41 -29.24
C ASP A 208 0.78 8.86 -28.82
N LYS A 209 0.99 9.07 -27.52
CA LYS A 209 1.20 10.40 -26.94
C LYS A 209 2.50 11.04 -27.41
N GLY A 210 3.54 10.26 -27.72
CA GLY A 210 4.85 10.75 -28.14
C GLY A 210 4.84 11.45 -29.51
N TYR A 211 3.91 11.07 -30.38
CA TYR A 211 3.80 11.58 -31.76
C TYR A 211 2.68 12.61 -31.95
N ARG A 212 2.12 13.14 -30.86
CA ARG A 212 1.07 14.17 -30.92
C ARG A 212 1.59 15.53 -31.35
N PHE A 213 2.86 15.80 -31.10
CA PHE A 213 3.46 17.12 -31.26
C PHE A 213 4.66 17.06 -32.16
N PHE A 214 4.76 18.07 -33.02
CA PHE A 214 5.96 18.33 -33.81
C PHE A 214 6.19 19.84 -33.89
N TYR A 215 7.46 20.24 -33.98
CA TYR A 215 7.85 21.63 -34.03
C TYR A 215 8.66 21.92 -35.30
N ASP A 216 8.32 23.02 -35.97
CA ASP A 216 9.05 23.59 -37.10
C ASP A 216 9.62 24.96 -36.69
N GLY A 217 10.90 25.18 -36.97
CA GLY A 217 11.64 26.38 -36.56
C GLY A 217 12.27 26.34 -35.14
N GLU A 218 12.92 27.43 -34.77
CA GLU A 218 13.67 27.58 -33.51
C GLU A 218 12.70 27.92 -32.36
N LYS A 219 12.30 26.91 -31.56
CA LYS A 219 11.43 27.07 -30.38
C LYS A 219 12.24 27.53 -29.15
N PRO A 220 11.87 28.65 -28.48
CA PRO A 220 12.50 29.04 -27.22
C PRO A 220 12.19 28.05 -26.08
N LYS A 221 13.20 27.78 -25.24
CA LYS A 221 13.08 26.86 -24.09
C LYS A 221 11.99 27.30 -23.11
N ASP A 222 11.94 28.60 -22.81
CA ASP A 222 11.05 29.18 -21.80
C ASP A 222 9.87 29.93 -22.43
N TYR A 223 9.40 29.47 -23.59
CA TYR A 223 8.25 30.06 -24.27
C TYR A 223 6.95 29.84 -23.48
N ILE A 224 6.25 30.92 -23.15
CA ILE A 224 4.90 30.89 -22.56
C ILE A 224 3.89 31.13 -23.66
N ASN A 225 3.01 30.16 -23.87
CA ASN A 225 1.94 30.29 -24.84
C ASN A 225 0.85 31.23 -24.28
N GLY A 226 0.24 32.05 -25.15
CA GLY A 226 -0.76 33.06 -24.79
C GLY A 226 -0.20 34.39 -24.28
N LEU A 227 1.10 34.46 -23.96
CA LEU A 227 1.73 35.69 -23.43
C LEU A 227 1.74 36.82 -24.45
N SER A 228 1.95 36.52 -25.74
CA SER A 228 1.87 37.51 -26.82
C SER A 228 0.48 38.13 -26.94
N GLU A 229 -0.56 37.30 -26.86
CA GLU A 229 -1.95 37.68 -26.95
C GLU A 229 -2.38 38.50 -25.73
N LEU A 230 -1.86 38.17 -24.55
CA LEU A 230 -2.02 38.96 -23.32
C LEU A 230 -1.39 40.35 -23.46
N LYS A 231 -0.15 40.44 -23.96
CA LYS A 231 0.55 41.72 -24.19
C LYS A 231 -0.22 42.63 -25.15
N VAL A 232 -0.69 42.08 -26.27
CA VAL A 232 -1.48 42.84 -27.25
C VAL A 232 -2.75 43.39 -26.60
N ALA A 233 -3.43 42.61 -25.77
CA ALA A 233 -4.63 43.06 -25.09
C ALA A 233 -4.36 44.10 -24.00
N TYR A 234 -3.24 43.96 -23.27
CA TYR A 234 -2.80 44.95 -22.29
C TYR A 234 -2.43 46.29 -22.95
N ASP A 235 -1.69 46.24 -24.06
CA ASP A 235 -1.33 47.46 -24.82
C ASP A 235 -2.58 48.15 -25.38
N LYS A 236 -3.56 47.36 -25.85
CA LYS A 236 -4.85 47.88 -26.30
C LYS A 236 -5.60 48.58 -25.16
N ARG A 237 -5.68 47.94 -23.98
CA ARG A 237 -6.28 48.49 -22.76
C ARG A 237 -5.61 49.80 -22.34
N CYS A 238 -4.28 49.85 -22.37
CA CYS A 238 -3.53 51.06 -22.05
C CYS A 238 -3.87 52.20 -23.00
N LYS A 239 -3.86 51.95 -24.32
CA LYS A 239 -4.26 52.93 -25.35
C LYS A 239 -5.70 53.41 -25.17
N GLU A 240 -6.63 52.51 -24.85
CA GLU A 240 -8.03 52.87 -24.59
C GLU A 240 -8.16 53.79 -23.36
N ILE A 241 -7.38 53.54 -22.30
CA ILE A 241 -7.35 54.40 -21.11
C ILE A 241 -6.73 55.77 -21.42
N ASP A 242 -5.62 55.79 -22.15
CA ASP A 242 -4.92 57.03 -22.52
C ASP A 242 -5.83 57.91 -23.42
N ASN A 243 -6.49 57.32 -24.42
CA ASN A 243 -7.46 58.02 -25.27
C ASN A 243 -8.66 58.56 -24.47
N GLN A 244 -9.16 57.81 -23.48
CA GLN A 244 -10.25 58.28 -22.60
C GLN A 244 -9.79 59.42 -21.68
N ALA A 245 -8.52 59.45 -21.28
CA ALA A 245 -7.98 60.55 -20.48
C ALA A 245 -7.84 61.82 -21.32
N GLU A 246 -7.39 61.71 -22.58
CA GLU A 246 -7.32 62.83 -23.53
C GLU A 246 -8.69 63.47 -23.81
N LEU A 247 -9.74 62.65 -24.00
CA LEU A 247 -11.11 63.14 -24.22
C LEU A 247 -11.69 63.90 -23.01
N VAL A 248 -11.32 63.53 -21.79
CA VAL A 248 -11.77 64.22 -20.56
C VAL A 248 -11.05 65.56 -20.35
N HIS A 249 -9.81 65.68 -20.86
CA HIS A 249 -9.04 66.92 -20.79
C HIS A 249 -9.55 68.01 -21.75
N ASP A 250 -10.22 67.65 -22.85
CA ASP A 250 -10.73 68.61 -23.84
C ASP A 250 -12.05 69.30 -23.36
N ASP A 251 -12.84 68.64 -22.52
CA ASP A 251 -14.16 69.14 -22.05
C ASP A 251 -14.11 69.98 -20.76
N LYS A 252 -12.98 70.07 -20.04
CA LYS A 252 -12.87 70.86 -18.79
C LYS A 252 -11.59 71.70 -18.73
N LYS A 253 -11.75 73.04 -18.77
CA LYS A 253 -10.68 74.06 -18.64
C LYS A 253 -10.04 74.19 -17.24
N THR A 254 -10.31 73.28 -16.32
CA THR A 254 -9.62 73.23 -15.01
C THR A 254 -9.22 71.79 -14.68
N PRO A 255 -7.94 71.53 -14.35
CA PRO A 255 -7.49 70.20 -13.98
C PRO A 255 -8.11 69.83 -12.63
N ASP A 256 -9.05 68.89 -12.67
CA ASP A 256 -9.60 68.29 -11.46
C ASP A 256 -8.56 67.31 -10.89
N THR A 257 -7.97 67.66 -9.75
CA THR A 257 -6.95 66.88 -9.04
C THR A 257 -7.53 65.60 -8.39
N THR A 258 -8.81 65.30 -8.59
CA THR A 258 -9.49 64.09 -8.10
C THR A 258 -9.54 62.94 -9.10
N ILE A 259 -8.93 63.05 -10.29
CA ILE A 259 -8.87 61.95 -11.27
C ILE A 259 -7.95 60.84 -10.75
N VAL A 260 -8.56 59.81 -10.15
CA VAL A 260 -7.90 58.55 -9.78
C VAL A 260 -7.31 57.92 -11.07
N PRO A 261 -6.03 57.52 -11.09
CA PRO A 261 -5.47 56.81 -12.24
C PRO A 261 -6.31 55.57 -12.54
N LYS A 262 -6.93 55.49 -13.72
CA LYS A 262 -7.67 54.30 -14.14
C LYS A 262 -6.74 53.09 -14.15
N GLU A 263 -7.17 51.98 -13.56
CA GLU A 263 -6.40 50.74 -13.50
C GLU A 263 -6.02 50.26 -14.91
N ARG A 264 -4.72 50.33 -15.21
CA ARG A 264 -4.13 49.92 -16.50
C ARG A 264 -4.09 48.41 -16.69
N LYS A 265 -4.17 47.65 -15.61
CA LYS A 265 -4.10 46.19 -15.64
C LYS A 265 -5.38 45.60 -16.24
N LEU A 266 -5.23 44.42 -16.84
CA LEU A 266 -6.34 43.55 -17.18
C LEU A 266 -6.84 42.85 -15.90
N PRO A 267 -8.15 42.52 -15.80
CA PRO A 267 -8.69 41.94 -14.58
C PRO A 267 -7.99 40.63 -14.18
N GLU A 268 -7.82 39.72 -15.15
CA GLU A 268 -7.26 38.40 -14.87
C GLU A 268 -6.66 37.69 -16.07
N ALA A 269 -5.71 36.80 -15.79
CA ALA A 269 -5.25 35.74 -16.69
C ALA A 269 -5.28 34.39 -15.96
N ILE A 270 -5.32 33.29 -16.73
CA ILE A 270 -5.45 31.94 -16.18
C ILE A 270 -4.35 31.04 -16.75
N LEU A 271 -3.50 30.49 -15.90
CA LEU A 271 -2.54 29.46 -16.23
C LEU A 271 -3.23 28.10 -16.30
N ALA A 272 -3.26 27.51 -17.50
CA ALA A 272 -3.86 26.23 -17.80
C ALA A 272 -2.80 25.11 -17.84
N SER A 273 -3.21 23.89 -17.51
CA SER A 273 -2.37 22.68 -17.59
C SER A 273 -2.01 22.31 -19.03
N GLY A 274 -2.91 22.55 -19.98
CA GLY A 274 -2.74 22.16 -21.38
C GLY A 274 -3.36 23.12 -22.39
N GLU A 275 -3.09 22.86 -23.67
CA GLU A 275 -3.52 23.72 -24.77
C GLU A 275 -5.04 23.66 -25.04
N ARG A 276 -5.68 22.51 -24.80
CA ARG A 276 -7.13 22.38 -24.95
C ARG A 276 -7.85 23.13 -23.85
N ASP A 277 -7.39 23.02 -22.62
CA ASP A 277 -7.90 23.80 -21.49
C ASP A 277 -7.76 25.30 -21.75
N ALA A 278 -6.58 25.72 -22.21
CA ALA A 278 -6.32 27.09 -22.62
C ALA A 278 -7.30 27.60 -23.70
N LEU A 279 -7.54 26.82 -24.76
CA LEU A 279 -8.49 27.22 -25.80
C LEU A 279 -9.92 27.32 -25.28
N ASN A 280 -10.35 26.46 -24.35
CA ASN A 280 -11.67 26.59 -23.74
C ASN A 280 -11.76 27.82 -22.82
N ILE A 281 -10.69 28.14 -22.07
CA ILE A 281 -10.59 29.38 -21.28
C ILE A 281 -10.72 30.62 -22.20
N ALA A 282 -10.03 30.62 -23.34
CA ALA A 282 -10.15 31.68 -24.33
C ALA A 282 -11.57 31.77 -24.91
N GLY A 283 -12.19 30.62 -25.19
CA GLY A 283 -13.58 30.53 -25.67
C GLY A 283 -14.61 31.09 -24.68
N MET A 284 -14.31 31.05 -23.38
CA MET A 284 -15.10 31.68 -22.33
C MET A 284 -14.83 33.19 -22.14
N GLY A 285 -13.86 33.76 -22.90
CA GLY A 285 -13.55 35.19 -22.91
C GLY A 285 -12.34 35.60 -22.06
N TYR A 286 -11.64 34.66 -21.43
CA TYR A 286 -10.48 34.95 -20.58
C TYR A 286 -9.15 34.90 -21.35
N PHE A 287 -8.06 35.26 -20.67
CA PHE A 287 -6.70 35.22 -21.21
C PHE A 287 -5.93 33.99 -20.68
N PRO A 288 -5.94 32.85 -21.39
CA PRO A 288 -5.12 31.70 -21.02
C PRO A 288 -3.63 31.93 -21.20
N LEU A 289 -2.86 31.37 -20.29
CA LEU A 289 -1.42 31.12 -20.40
C LEU A 289 -1.18 29.63 -20.22
N TRP A 290 -0.20 29.04 -20.89
CA TRP A 290 0.18 27.65 -20.63
C TRP A 290 1.63 27.38 -21.00
N MET A 291 2.27 26.54 -20.19
CA MET A 291 3.70 26.26 -20.30
C MET A 291 3.98 25.18 -21.37
N ASN A 292 5.26 24.92 -21.63
CA ASN A 292 5.70 23.90 -22.58
C ASN A 292 5.40 22.46 -22.13
N SER A 293 5.32 22.23 -20.82
CA SER A 293 4.82 21.03 -20.19
C SER A 293 4.22 21.41 -18.84
N GLU A 294 3.37 20.54 -18.30
CA GLU A 294 2.80 20.71 -16.96
C GLU A 294 3.88 20.74 -15.85
N THR A 295 5.03 20.11 -16.11
CA THR A 295 6.20 20.13 -15.21
C THR A 295 7.12 21.33 -15.39
N ALA A 296 6.87 22.18 -16.39
CA ALA A 296 7.71 23.33 -16.66
C ALA A 296 7.51 24.41 -15.60
N HIS A 297 8.61 24.93 -15.09
CA HIS A 297 8.63 25.91 -14.02
C HIS A 297 8.44 27.33 -14.57
N LEU A 298 7.53 28.09 -13.94
CA LEU A 298 7.35 29.52 -14.22
C LEU A 298 8.43 30.30 -13.46
N THR A 299 9.24 31.08 -14.17
CA THR A 299 10.33 31.83 -13.52
C THR A 299 9.84 33.14 -12.91
N ASP A 300 10.56 33.67 -11.91
CA ASP A 300 10.25 34.95 -11.26
C ASP A 300 10.11 36.11 -12.24
N LYS A 301 10.94 36.16 -13.28
CA LYS A 301 10.91 37.20 -14.31
C LYS A 301 9.60 37.13 -15.10
N GLN A 302 9.20 35.93 -15.51
CA GLN A 302 7.95 35.71 -16.24
C GLN A 302 6.74 36.00 -15.37
N TYR A 303 6.75 35.55 -14.11
CA TYR A 303 5.69 35.84 -13.16
C TYR A 303 5.51 37.35 -12.96
N LYS A 304 6.60 38.09 -12.72
CA LYS A 304 6.56 39.56 -12.60
C LYS A 304 6.07 40.25 -13.87
N GLU A 305 6.45 39.76 -15.04
CA GLU A 305 5.97 40.27 -16.33
C GLU A 305 4.45 40.09 -16.47
N ILE A 306 3.93 38.89 -16.15
CA ILE A 306 2.49 38.60 -16.18
C ILE A 306 1.74 39.48 -15.18
N MET A 307 2.18 39.51 -13.92
CA MET A 307 1.55 40.30 -12.86
C MET A 307 1.68 41.83 -13.09
N GLY A 308 2.59 42.27 -13.96
CA GLY A 308 2.64 43.65 -14.44
C GLY A 308 1.43 44.01 -15.32
N MET A 309 0.86 43.02 -16.02
CA MET A 309 -0.26 43.20 -16.95
C MET A 309 -1.62 42.86 -16.36
N VAL A 310 -1.69 42.00 -15.34
CA VAL A 310 -2.95 41.54 -14.74
C VAL A 310 -3.06 41.85 -13.25
N GLU A 311 -4.28 42.02 -12.75
CA GLU A 311 -4.54 42.15 -11.31
C GLU A 311 -4.49 40.79 -10.61
N LYS A 312 -5.08 39.76 -11.23
CA LYS A 312 -5.11 38.39 -10.71
C LYS A 312 -4.57 37.38 -11.71
N LEU A 313 -3.71 36.49 -11.24
CA LEU A 313 -3.33 35.29 -11.97
C LEU A 313 -4.00 34.08 -11.30
N TYR A 314 -4.79 33.35 -12.07
CA TYR A 314 -5.32 32.06 -11.65
C TYR A 314 -4.45 30.92 -12.16
N ASN A 315 -4.42 29.81 -11.45
CA ASN A 315 -3.84 28.54 -11.90
C ASN A 315 -4.92 27.46 -11.80
N ILE A 316 -5.08 26.65 -12.85
CA ILE A 316 -5.97 25.49 -12.87
C ILE A 316 -5.16 24.21 -13.18
N PRO A 317 -4.72 23.47 -12.16
CA PRO A 317 -4.00 22.23 -12.35
C PRO A 317 -4.92 21.07 -12.73
N ASP A 318 -4.38 20.06 -13.41
CA ASP A 318 -5.07 18.77 -13.54
C ASP A 318 -5.20 18.10 -12.17
N ILE A 319 -6.26 17.32 -11.98
CA ILE A 319 -6.49 16.61 -10.72
C ILE A 319 -5.77 15.25 -10.64
N ASP A 320 -4.80 14.98 -11.51
CA ASP A 320 -3.90 13.84 -11.32
C ASP A 320 -2.76 14.18 -10.34
N ASP A 321 -2.02 13.16 -9.89
CA ASP A 321 -1.02 13.34 -8.82
C ASP A 321 0.11 14.31 -9.22
N THR A 322 0.43 14.39 -10.52
CA THR A 322 1.45 15.32 -11.02
C THR A 322 0.91 16.75 -11.07
N GLY A 323 -0.29 16.94 -11.62
CA GLY A 323 -0.96 18.24 -11.71
C GLY A 323 -1.22 18.85 -10.34
N ILE A 324 -1.76 18.08 -9.39
CA ILE A 324 -2.00 18.55 -8.01
C ILE A 324 -0.69 19.00 -7.37
N LYS A 325 0.36 18.17 -7.45
CA LYS A 325 1.67 18.50 -6.86
C LYS A 325 2.25 19.77 -7.47
N LYS A 326 2.26 19.89 -8.80
CA LYS A 326 2.78 21.09 -9.49
C LYS A 326 1.93 22.33 -9.24
N GLY A 327 0.62 22.18 -9.11
CA GLY A 327 -0.27 23.27 -8.73
C GLY A 327 0.02 23.79 -7.33
N ILE A 328 0.22 22.90 -6.35
CA ILE A 328 0.59 23.27 -4.97
C ILE A 328 1.98 23.94 -4.94
N GLU A 329 2.98 23.37 -5.63
CA GLU A 329 4.33 23.96 -5.71
C GLU A 329 4.27 25.42 -6.25
N LEU A 330 3.55 25.64 -7.35
CA LEU A 330 3.37 26.97 -7.94
C LEU A 330 2.66 27.95 -6.98
N ALA A 331 1.60 27.50 -6.32
CA ALA A 331 0.82 28.33 -5.40
C ALA A 331 1.61 28.71 -4.14
N LEU A 332 2.43 27.80 -3.62
CA LEU A 332 3.30 28.07 -2.48
C LEU A 332 4.49 28.96 -2.85
N GLU A 333 5.04 28.82 -4.06
CA GLU A 333 6.10 29.69 -4.57
C GLU A 333 5.58 31.12 -4.78
N TYR A 334 4.54 31.26 -5.61
CA TYR A 334 3.89 32.51 -5.98
C TYR A 334 2.57 32.68 -5.24
N ILE A 335 2.67 33.06 -3.96
CA ILE A 335 1.55 33.07 -3.01
C ILE A 335 0.36 33.95 -3.41
N ASP A 336 0.53 34.94 -4.27
CA ASP A 336 -0.55 35.78 -4.78
C ASP A 336 -1.38 35.11 -5.90
N THR A 337 -0.95 33.94 -6.39
CA THR A 337 -1.64 33.18 -7.44
C THR A 337 -2.86 32.47 -6.87
N TYR A 338 -4.01 32.63 -7.51
CA TYR A 338 -5.27 32.01 -7.09
C TYR A 338 -5.40 30.61 -7.70
N THR A 339 -5.57 29.57 -6.88
CA THR A 339 -5.74 28.21 -7.40
C THR A 339 -7.21 27.87 -7.57
N ILE A 340 -7.61 27.54 -8.80
CA ILE A 340 -8.93 27.01 -9.13
C ILE A 340 -8.88 25.49 -8.96
N GLU A 341 -9.65 24.96 -8.01
CA GLU A 341 -9.69 23.51 -7.76
C GLU A 341 -10.86 22.86 -8.51
N LEU A 342 -10.54 21.98 -9.46
CA LEU A 342 -11.54 21.12 -10.09
C LEU A 342 -12.09 20.11 -9.07
N PRO A 343 -13.38 19.76 -9.13
CA PRO A 343 -13.99 18.82 -8.20
C PRO A 343 -13.43 17.41 -8.39
N LEU A 344 -13.05 16.74 -7.27
CA LEU A 344 -12.51 15.38 -7.31
C LEU A 344 -13.49 14.34 -7.88
N SER A 345 -14.80 14.59 -7.80
CA SER A 345 -15.83 13.75 -8.42
C SER A 345 -15.73 13.68 -9.94
N LEU A 346 -14.96 14.57 -10.59
CA LEU A 346 -14.65 14.46 -12.01
C LEU A 346 -13.97 13.12 -12.35
N LYS A 347 -13.16 12.55 -11.44
CA LYS A 347 -12.49 11.25 -11.63
C LYS A 347 -13.45 10.06 -11.74
N GLU A 348 -14.69 10.21 -11.27
CA GLU A 348 -15.72 9.17 -11.34
C GLU A 348 -16.21 8.96 -12.77
N TYR A 349 -16.13 10.00 -13.61
CA TYR A 349 -16.48 9.95 -15.02
C TYR A 349 -15.31 9.42 -15.86
N LYS A 350 -15.63 8.65 -16.90
CA LYS A 350 -14.64 8.13 -17.84
C LYS A 350 -14.57 8.95 -19.12
N ASP A 351 -13.36 9.09 -19.67
CA ASP A 351 -13.10 9.64 -20.99
C ASP A 351 -13.44 8.63 -22.09
N ASN A 352 -13.28 9.04 -23.36
CA ASN A 352 -13.53 8.19 -24.53
C ASN A 352 -12.59 6.96 -24.63
N ARG A 353 -11.61 6.84 -23.72
CA ARG A 353 -10.60 5.77 -23.61
C ARG A 353 -10.75 4.97 -22.31
N GLY A 354 -11.81 5.19 -21.52
CA GLY A 354 -12.06 4.49 -20.26
C GLY A 354 -11.23 4.98 -19.07
N LYS A 355 -10.48 6.09 -19.21
CA LYS A 355 -9.66 6.67 -18.14
C LYS A 355 -10.46 7.68 -17.32
N PRO A 356 -10.14 7.88 -16.02
CA PRO A 356 -10.71 8.97 -15.23
C PRO A 356 -10.49 10.32 -15.92
N ARG A 357 -11.55 11.14 -15.96
CA ARG A 357 -11.46 12.54 -16.41
C ARG A 357 -10.69 13.39 -15.41
N LYS A 358 -9.92 14.38 -15.90
CA LYS A 358 -8.95 15.08 -15.04
C LYS A 358 -8.67 16.55 -15.33
N ASP A 359 -9.05 17.06 -16.50
CA ASP A 359 -8.70 18.41 -16.95
C ASP A 359 -9.94 19.33 -17.06
N LEU A 360 -9.73 20.62 -17.35
CA LEU A 360 -10.81 21.60 -17.45
C LEU A 360 -11.70 21.30 -18.67
N ARG A 361 -11.13 20.85 -19.78
CA ARG A 361 -11.89 20.46 -20.97
C ARG A 361 -12.86 19.33 -20.64
N ASP A 362 -12.44 18.34 -19.87
CA ASP A 362 -13.29 17.24 -19.39
C ASP A 362 -14.39 17.71 -18.44
N PHE A 363 -14.11 18.71 -17.60
CA PHE A 363 -15.11 19.36 -16.76
C PHE A 363 -16.17 20.07 -17.61
N LEU A 364 -15.77 20.83 -18.62
CA LEU A 364 -16.69 21.58 -19.50
C LEU A 364 -17.49 20.68 -20.46
N ASP A 365 -17.05 19.45 -20.71
CA ASP A 365 -17.86 18.45 -21.41
C ASP A 365 -19.11 18.02 -20.58
N ILE A 366 -19.09 18.21 -19.26
CA ILE A 366 -20.15 17.81 -18.32
C ILE A 366 -20.89 19.03 -17.75
N LYS A 367 -20.13 20.11 -17.51
CA LYS A 367 -20.56 21.30 -16.79
C LYS A 367 -20.54 22.53 -17.70
N SER A 368 -21.29 23.56 -17.33
CA SER A 368 -21.42 24.78 -18.10
C SER A 368 -20.28 25.78 -17.83
N PRO A 369 -20.06 26.75 -18.72
CA PRO A 369 -19.21 27.91 -18.43
C PRO A 369 -19.64 28.71 -17.19
N SER A 370 -20.90 28.62 -16.76
CA SER A 370 -21.35 29.25 -15.51
C SER A 370 -20.79 28.54 -14.27
N ASP A 371 -20.73 27.21 -14.29
CA ASP A 371 -20.14 26.43 -13.20
C ASP A 371 -18.64 26.74 -13.05
N PHE A 372 -17.93 26.97 -14.18
CA PHE A 372 -16.53 27.42 -14.15
C PHE A 372 -16.36 28.79 -13.48
N LYS A 373 -17.28 29.74 -13.69
CA LYS A 373 -17.25 31.04 -13.00
C LYS A 373 -17.41 30.89 -11.50
N ASP A 374 -18.21 29.93 -11.04
CA ASP A 374 -18.35 29.67 -9.61
C ASP A 374 -17.08 29.04 -9.02
N LEU A 375 -16.38 28.17 -9.77
CA LEU A 375 -15.04 27.70 -9.37
C LEU A 375 -14.02 28.85 -9.27
N MET A 376 -14.04 29.80 -10.22
CA MET A 376 -13.16 30.98 -10.15
C MET A 376 -13.44 31.83 -8.91
N LYS A 377 -14.71 32.00 -8.50
CA LYS A 377 -15.07 32.73 -7.28
C LYS A 377 -14.60 32.03 -6.01
N MET A 378 -14.49 30.69 -6.02
CA MET A 378 -14.01 29.89 -4.90
C MET A 378 -12.48 29.72 -4.88
N ALA A 379 -11.77 30.22 -5.90
CA ALA A 379 -10.32 30.11 -5.97
C ALA A 379 -9.65 30.89 -4.83
N ASN A 380 -8.60 30.31 -4.26
CA ASN A 380 -7.90 30.91 -3.12
C ASN A 380 -6.40 31.05 -3.42
N PRO A 381 -5.75 32.14 -2.99
CA PRO A 381 -4.30 32.27 -2.98
C PRO A 381 -3.70 31.68 -1.70
N CYS A 382 -2.39 31.46 -1.71
CA CYS A 382 -1.64 31.10 -0.50
C CYS A 382 -1.26 32.34 0.35
N ARG A 383 -1.38 33.56 -0.20
CA ARG A 383 -1.25 34.80 0.56
C ARG A 383 -2.50 35.01 1.40
N PHE A 384 -2.39 34.73 2.70
CA PHE A 384 -3.53 34.76 3.62
C PHE A 384 -3.78 36.11 4.30
N TRP A 385 -3.12 37.17 3.87
CA TRP A 385 -3.39 38.54 4.31
C TRP A 385 -3.80 39.42 3.13
N GLU A 386 -4.66 40.40 3.42
CA GLU A 386 -5.20 41.33 2.43
C GLU A 386 -5.15 42.76 2.98
N ARG A 387 -4.84 43.72 2.11
CA ARG A 387 -4.92 45.15 2.43
C ARG A 387 -6.29 45.65 1.99
N ILE A 388 -7.10 46.08 2.95
CA ILE A 388 -8.43 46.63 2.74
C ILE A 388 -8.32 48.14 2.74
N TYR A 389 -8.76 48.77 1.66
CA TYR A 389 -8.85 50.22 1.54
C TYR A 389 -10.24 50.68 2.00
N THR A 390 -10.27 51.57 2.98
CA THR A 390 -11.49 52.22 3.49
C THR A 390 -11.41 53.72 3.23
N LYS A 391 -12.49 54.45 3.46
CA LYS A 391 -12.49 55.93 3.38
C LYS A 391 -11.54 56.59 4.38
N GLU A 392 -11.16 55.87 5.44
CA GLU A 392 -10.34 56.34 6.56
C GLU A 392 -8.86 55.93 6.42
N GLY A 393 -8.49 55.17 5.39
CA GLY A 393 -7.13 54.73 5.14
C GLY A 393 -7.05 53.32 4.57
N SER A 394 -5.95 52.61 4.83
CA SER A 394 -5.83 51.18 4.51
C SER A 394 -5.48 50.40 5.77
N ARG A 395 -6.02 49.19 5.91
CA ARG A 395 -5.69 48.28 7.01
C ARG A 395 -5.42 46.89 6.46
N VAL A 396 -4.50 46.16 7.09
CA VAL A 396 -4.22 44.77 6.74
C VAL A 396 -5.04 43.83 7.62
N GLU A 397 -5.65 42.83 7.02
CA GLU A 397 -6.40 41.78 7.72
C GLU A 397 -5.98 40.38 7.28
N ILE A 398 -6.21 39.40 8.16
CA ILE A 398 -6.04 37.97 7.85
C ILE A 398 -7.33 37.43 7.27
N ASN A 399 -7.25 36.85 6.08
CA ASN A 399 -8.33 36.10 5.45
C ASN A 399 -8.26 34.62 5.91
N THR A 400 -9.25 34.21 6.71
CA THR A 400 -9.28 32.87 7.32
C THR A 400 -9.34 31.75 6.29
N VAL A 401 -10.10 31.94 5.20
CA VAL A 401 -10.23 30.93 4.14
C VAL A 401 -8.89 30.72 3.45
N TYR A 402 -8.17 31.81 3.16
CA TYR A 402 -6.85 31.74 2.55
C TYR A 402 -5.80 31.15 3.50
N LEU A 403 -5.91 31.42 4.81
CA LEU A 403 -5.03 30.81 5.81
C LEU A 403 -5.22 29.29 5.88
N LEU A 404 -6.47 28.81 5.93
CA LEU A 404 -6.76 27.37 5.90
C LEU A 404 -6.32 26.73 4.57
N HIS A 405 -6.46 27.44 3.45
CA HIS A 405 -5.97 27.00 2.15
C HIS A 405 -4.43 26.86 2.14
N PHE A 406 -3.72 27.88 2.62
CA PHE A 406 -2.26 27.88 2.78
C PHE A 406 -1.80 26.72 3.68
N LEU A 407 -2.44 26.52 4.82
CA LEU A 407 -2.10 25.42 5.74
C LEU A 407 -2.32 24.05 5.08
N ARG A 408 -3.45 23.84 4.40
CA ARG A 408 -3.73 22.60 3.66
C ARG A 408 -2.67 22.35 2.57
N TYR A 409 -2.25 23.37 1.85
CA TYR A 409 -1.24 23.24 0.79
C TYR A 409 0.15 22.93 1.35
N ASN A 410 0.44 23.35 2.58
CA ASN A 410 1.61 22.91 3.32
C ASN A 410 1.39 21.57 4.05
N GLY A 411 0.35 20.80 3.74
CA GLY A 411 0.15 19.46 4.30
C GLY A 411 -0.43 19.42 5.72
N PHE A 412 -0.90 20.54 6.27
CA PHE A 412 -1.57 20.55 7.57
C PHE A 412 -3.03 20.10 7.46
N GLY A 413 -3.44 19.25 8.41
CA GLY A 413 -4.81 18.74 8.51
C GLY A 413 -5.08 18.17 9.89
N LYS A 414 -6.18 17.43 10.01
CA LYS A 414 -6.52 16.68 11.23
C LYS A 414 -7.06 15.30 10.90
N ILE A 415 -6.91 14.37 11.83
CA ILE A 415 -7.60 13.07 11.84
C ILE A 415 -8.57 13.10 13.01
N THR A 416 -9.85 12.89 12.73
CA THR A 416 -10.87 12.70 13.76
C THR A 416 -11.16 11.22 13.87
N ASP A 417 -10.82 10.62 15.01
CA ASP A 417 -11.17 9.23 15.31
C ASP A 417 -12.69 9.10 15.45
N VAL A 418 -13.29 8.20 14.67
CA VAL A 418 -14.75 8.08 14.53
C VAL A 418 -15.42 7.61 15.82
N GLU A 419 -14.71 6.85 16.67
CA GLU A 419 -15.28 6.23 17.87
C GLU A 419 -15.12 7.10 19.12
N SER A 420 -13.94 7.70 19.28
CA SER A 420 -13.57 8.51 20.44
C SER A 420 -13.78 10.01 20.24
N GLU A 421 -14.07 10.46 19.02
CA GLU A 421 -14.13 11.87 18.60
C GLU A 421 -12.82 12.63 18.87
N LYS A 422 -11.73 11.92 19.16
CA LYS A 422 -10.42 12.52 19.41
C LYS A 422 -9.89 13.12 18.12
N VAL A 423 -9.63 14.43 18.16
CA VAL A 423 -8.98 15.16 17.07
C VAL A 423 -7.47 15.13 17.26
N THR A 424 -6.76 14.68 16.22
CA THR A 424 -5.29 14.68 16.16
C THR A 424 -4.85 15.56 15.00
N TYR A 425 -4.15 16.66 15.27
CA TYR A 425 -3.60 17.49 14.19
C TYR A 425 -2.37 16.80 13.58
N ILE A 426 -2.24 16.91 12.26
CA ILE A 426 -1.20 16.23 11.50
C ILE A 426 -0.53 17.16 10.50
N HIS A 427 0.74 16.84 10.23
CA HIS A 427 1.49 17.35 9.08
C HIS A 427 1.80 16.19 8.14
N VAL A 428 1.43 16.33 6.87
CA VAL A 428 1.64 15.32 5.83
C VAL A 428 2.73 15.78 4.88
N GLU A 429 3.86 15.08 4.89
CA GLU A 429 4.96 15.28 3.96
C GLU A 429 5.15 14.04 3.09
N ASN A 430 4.73 14.11 1.83
CA ASN A 430 4.62 12.95 0.94
C ASN A 430 3.71 11.87 1.55
N TYR A 431 4.25 10.71 1.89
CA TYR A 431 3.55 9.59 2.53
C TYR A 431 3.73 9.56 4.06
N LYS A 432 4.49 10.50 4.63
CA LYS A 432 4.81 10.56 6.05
C LYS A 432 3.77 11.42 6.78
N VAL A 433 3.20 10.89 7.85
CA VAL A 433 2.24 11.58 8.69
C VAL A 433 2.87 11.83 10.05
N LYS A 434 2.88 13.08 10.49
CA LYS A 434 3.44 13.49 11.78
C LYS A 434 2.35 14.08 12.65
N GLU A 435 2.20 13.58 13.87
CA GLU A 435 1.36 14.23 14.88
C GLU A 435 2.00 15.54 15.35
N ILE A 436 1.21 16.60 15.40
CA ILE A 436 1.66 17.94 15.75
C ILE A 436 0.65 18.65 16.66
N SER A 437 1.08 19.71 17.31
CA SER A 437 0.22 20.60 18.11
C SER A 437 -0.16 21.86 17.33
N GLY A 438 -1.28 22.49 17.69
CA GLY A 438 -1.67 23.79 17.13
C GLY A 438 -0.62 24.89 17.37
N LYS A 439 0.22 24.77 18.42
CA LYS A 439 1.36 25.67 18.65
C LYS A 439 2.45 25.50 17.58
N GLN A 440 2.73 24.27 17.15
CA GLN A 440 3.70 24.01 16.08
C GLN A 440 3.20 24.56 14.74
N ILE A 441 1.90 24.44 14.44
CA ILE A 441 1.30 25.05 13.24
C ILE A 441 1.44 26.59 13.29
N ARG A 442 1.17 27.20 14.45
CA ARG A 442 1.35 28.65 14.62
C ARG A 442 2.81 29.08 14.42
N ASN A 443 3.75 28.33 14.98
CA ASN A 443 5.19 28.60 14.80
C ASN A 443 5.60 28.47 13.32
N PHE A 444 5.06 27.50 12.60
CA PHE A 444 5.28 27.36 11.15
C PHE A 444 4.85 28.61 10.38
N ILE A 445 3.66 29.17 10.67
CA ILE A 445 3.18 30.40 10.04
C ILE A 445 4.15 31.57 10.30
N ILE A 446 4.65 31.70 11.54
CA ILE A 446 5.58 32.78 11.91
C ILE A 446 6.90 32.62 11.15
N GLN A 447 7.48 31.42 11.17
CA GLN A 447 8.73 31.11 10.49
C GLN A 447 8.62 31.36 8.97
N PHE A 448 7.51 30.96 8.35
CA PHE A 448 7.25 31.22 6.94
C PHE A 448 7.30 32.72 6.59
N LEU A 449 6.71 33.58 7.42
CA LEU A 449 6.72 35.03 7.20
C LEU A 449 8.11 35.65 7.39
N GLU A 450 8.90 35.11 8.33
CA GLU A 450 10.27 35.55 8.59
C GLU A 450 11.22 35.17 7.45
N GLU A 451 11.16 33.92 6.99
CA GLU A 451 11.98 33.42 5.87
C GLU A 451 11.70 34.19 4.57
N ARG A 452 10.43 34.56 4.35
CA ARG A 452 10.02 35.41 3.21
C ARG A 452 10.22 36.91 3.43
N LYS A 453 10.75 37.34 4.58
CA LYS A 453 11.00 38.75 4.94
C LYS A 453 9.75 39.62 4.78
N VAL A 454 8.60 39.11 5.17
CA VAL A 454 7.33 39.84 5.11
C VAL A 454 7.34 41.04 6.07
N GLU A 455 6.69 42.13 5.68
CA GLU A 455 6.67 43.39 6.43
C GLU A 455 6.28 43.22 7.90
N THR A 456 6.91 44.00 8.78
CA THR A 456 6.68 43.93 10.23
C THR A 456 5.22 44.20 10.63
N GLU A 457 4.49 45.02 9.88
CA GLU A 457 3.06 45.26 10.08
C GLU A 457 2.26 43.94 10.05
N ILE A 458 2.51 43.10 9.03
CA ILE A 458 1.84 41.81 8.84
C ILE A 458 2.29 40.79 9.89
N ARG A 459 3.58 40.77 10.22
CA ARG A 459 4.10 39.88 11.28
C ARG A 459 3.47 40.20 12.64
N ASN A 460 3.35 41.49 12.99
CA ASN A 460 2.65 41.92 14.19
C ASN A 460 1.16 41.55 14.15
N LEU A 461 0.49 41.68 13.00
CA LEU A 461 -0.89 41.24 12.82
C LEU A 461 -1.05 39.75 13.15
N VAL A 462 -0.17 38.88 12.64
CA VAL A 462 -0.20 37.43 12.89
C VAL A 462 0.09 37.09 14.35
N LEU A 463 1.04 37.76 14.98
CA LEU A 463 1.37 37.56 16.40
C LEU A 463 0.22 37.97 17.32
N ASN A 464 -0.49 39.05 16.99
CA ASN A 464 -1.56 39.60 17.83
C ASN A 464 -2.95 39.02 17.51
N SER A 465 -3.12 38.33 16.38
CA SER A 465 -4.42 37.83 15.94
C SER A 465 -4.86 36.56 16.67
N ARG A 466 -6.16 36.50 17.00
CA ARG A 466 -6.83 35.25 17.42
C ARG A 466 -7.10 34.31 16.25
N ARG A 467 -7.14 34.84 15.01
CA ARG A 467 -7.34 34.05 13.78
C ARG A 467 -6.13 33.18 13.42
N THR A 468 -5.03 33.27 14.14
CA THR A 468 -3.85 32.40 14.02
C THR A 468 -3.64 31.61 15.32
N GLY A 469 -4.64 31.62 16.21
CA GLY A 469 -4.65 30.88 17.45
C GLY A 469 -4.97 29.41 17.26
N VAL A 470 -4.82 28.63 18.33
CA VAL A 470 -5.05 27.18 18.33
C VAL A 470 -6.50 26.84 17.96
N SER A 471 -7.47 27.68 18.31
CA SER A 471 -8.89 27.46 17.99
C SER A 471 -9.19 27.46 16.49
N LEU A 472 -8.39 28.14 15.65
CA LEU A 472 -8.58 28.03 14.18
C LEU A 472 -8.20 26.63 13.68
N MET A 473 -7.28 25.94 14.36
CA MET A 473 -6.78 24.65 13.92
C MET A 473 -7.88 23.58 13.93
N ASP A 474 -8.94 23.79 14.71
CA ASP A 474 -10.14 22.94 14.69
C ASP A 474 -10.90 23.03 13.36
N ASP A 475 -10.76 24.12 12.60
CA ASP A 475 -11.36 24.30 11.27
C ASP A 475 -10.53 23.68 10.13
N LEU A 476 -9.38 23.06 10.44
CA LEU A 476 -8.63 22.26 9.46
C LEU A 476 -9.50 21.11 8.94
N LYS A 477 -9.35 20.79 7.66
CA LYS A 477 -10.08 19.68 7.04
C LYS A 477 -9.60 18.34 7.59
N ASP A 478 -10.53 17.41 7.78
CA ASP A 478 -10.20 16.03 8.05
C ASP A 478 -9.47 15.40 6.86
N PHE A 479 -8.43 14.66 7.18
CA PHE A 479 -7.67 13.85 6.26
C PHE A 479 -7.78 12.40 6.72
N TYR A 480 -8.11 11.49 5.81
CA TYR A 480 -8.29 10.06 6.08
C TYR A 480 -7.19 9.26 5.37
N PRO A 481 -5.96 9.25 5.91
CA PRO A 481 -4.86 8.50 5.33
C PRO A 481 -5.12 6.99 5.38
N ASN A 482 -4.73 6.29 4.32
CA ASN A 482 -4.70 4.84 4.32
C ASN A 482 -3.40 4.33 4.95
N PHE A 483 -3.47 3.85 6.19
CA PHE A 483 -2.33 3.24 6.90
C PHE A 483 -2.19 1.73 6.69
N CYS A 484 -2.95 1.11 5.78
CA CYS A 484 -2.85 -0.32 5.53
C CYS A 484 -1.59 -0.64 4.71
N ASP A 485 -0.53 -1.05 5.40
CA ASP A 485 0.78 -1.40 4.83
C ASP A 485 0.91 -2.88 4.38
N TYR A 486 -0.12 -3.70 4.56
CA TYR A 486 -0.07 -5.13 4.25
C TYR A 486 -1.22 -5.61 3.37
N THR A 487 -1.00 -6.76 2.73
CA THR A 487 -2.02 -7.58 2.08
C THR A 487 -1.79 -9.05 2.50
N PRO A 488 -2.67 -10.00 2.14
CA PRO A 488 -2.40 -11.42 2.39
C PRO A 488 -1.08 -11.92 1.82
N ASN A 489 -0.55 -11.28 0.76
CA ASN A 489 0.61 -11.75 0.01
C ASN A 489 1.78 -10.75 -0.02
N SER A 490 1.69 -9.65 0.72
CA SER A 490 2.74 -8.62 0.74
C SER A 490 2.75 -7.80 2.02
N GLN A 491 3.88 -7.19 2.31
CA GLN A 491 4.09 -6.22 3.38
C GLN A 491 4.88 -5.03 2.83
N VAL A 492 4.53 -3.81 3.26
CA VAL A 492 5.33 -2.62 3.03
C VAL A 492 6.11 -2.30 4.31
N LEU A 493 7.42 -2.11 4.18
CA LEU A 493 8.33 -1.66 5.23
C LEU A 493 8.85 -0.26 4.88
N PHE A 494 9.00 0.60 5.89
CA PHE A 494 9.37 2.00 5.68
C PHE A 494 10.74 2.30 6.28
N PHE A 495 11.64 2.88 5.47
CA PHE A 495 12.99 3.29 5.84
C PHE A 495 13.19 4.77 5.58
N ALA A 496 14.24 5.35 6.15
CA ALA A 496 14.51 6.79 6.05
C ALA A 496 14.58 7.31 4.60
N ASN A 497 15.15 6.51 3.69
CA ASN A 497 15.32 6.84 2.27
C ASN A 497 14.27 6.25 1.32
N THR A 498 13.55 5.19 1.69
CA THR A 498 12.70 4.43 0.76
C THR A 498 11.59 3.63 1.46
N ALA A 499 10.57 3.23 0.71
CA ALA A 499 9.61 2.21 1.15
C ALA A 499 9.84 0.93 0.35
N LEU A 500 9.79 -0.23 1.01
CA LEU A 500 9.97 -1.54 0.38
C LEU A 500 8.68 -2.31 0.41
N LYS A 501 8.19 -2.73 -0.76
CA LYS A 501 7.13 -3.72 -0.85
C LYS A 501 7.74 -5.10 -1.03
N VAL A 502 7.56 -5.94 -0.01
CA VAL A 502 8.02 -7.33 0.00
C VAL A 502 6.85 -8.23 -0.35
N SER A 503 7.00 -9.04 -1.38
CA SER A 503 6.12 -10.14 -1.73
C SER A 503 6.90 -11.45 -1.74
N LYS A 504 6.19 -12.57 -1.92
CA LYS A 504 6.82 -13.89 -2.07
C LYS A 504 7.82 -13.93 -3.25
N ASP A 505 7.56 -13.17 -4.31
CA ASP A 505 8.31 -13.22 -5.56
C ASP A 505 9.39 -12.12 -5.61
N ASN A 506 9.05 -10.90 -5.16
CA ASN A 506 9.86 -9.71 -5.37
C ASN A 506 10.04 -8.86 -4.10
N VAL A 507 11.13 -8.10 -4.08
CA VAL A 507 11.34 -6.98 -3.15
C VAL A 507 11.45 -5.71 -4.00
N GLU A 508 10.42 -4.88 -3.96
CA GLU A 508 10.29 -3.70 -4.80
C GLU A 508 10.54 -2.43 -3.99
N GLU A 509 11.55 -1.65 -4.37
CA GLU A 509 11.75 -0.31 -3.83
C GLU A 509 10.74 0.65 -4.46
N ILE A 510 9.86 1.22 -3.64
CA ILE A 510 8.88 2.19 -4.10
C ILE A 510 9.34 3.59 -3.75
N LYS A 511 9.44 4.43 -4.78
CA LYS A 511 9.70 5.86 -4.59
C LYS A 511 8.46 6.49 -3.97
N GLY A 512 8.64 7.28 -2.91
CA GLY A 512 7.53 7.79 -2.07
C GLY A 512 6.38 8.51 -2.78
N LYS A 513 6.55 8.96 -4.02
CA LYS A 513 5.50 9.57 -4.85
C LYS A 513 4.51 8.56 -5.44
N ASP A 514 4.87 7.27 -5.48
CA ASP A 514 4.09 6.19 -6.09
C ASP A 514 3.35 5.38 -5.01
N LEU A 515 3.45 5.76 -3.73
CA LEU A 515 2.77 5.13 -2.60
C LEU A 515 1.41 5.78 -2.33
N ASN A 516 0.34 4.98 -2.43
CA ASN A 516 -1.01 5.36 -1.96
C ASN A 516 -1.26 4.93 -0.50
N ILE A 517 -0.19 4.74 0.26
CA ILE A 517 -0.22 4.29 1.66
C ILE A 517 0.57 5.31 2.47
N PHE A 518 0.10 5.60 3.67
CA PHE A 518 0.71 6.52 4.61
C PHE A 518 1.32 5.76 5.78
N VAL A 519 2.31 6.35 6.41
CA VAL A 519 2.95 5.82 7.62
C VAL A 519 3.17 6.94 8.62
N TRP A 520 3.04 6.65 9.90
CA TRP A 520 3.45 7.60 10.93
C TRP A 520 4.97 7.79 10.90
N GLU A 521 5.44 9.03 10.98
CA GLU A 521 6.88 9.34 10.93
C GLU A 521 7.68 8.58 12.01
N LYS A 522 7.09 8.40 13.19
CA LYS A 522 7.67 7.65 14.31
C LYS A 522 7.84 6.14 14.04
N ASP A 523 7.11 5.60 13.08
CA ASP A 523 7.11 4.17 12.73
C ASP A 523 8.04 3.87 11.52
N ILE A 524 8.74 4.88 11.01
CA ILE A 524 9.74 4.72 9.94
C ILE A 524 11.07 4.28 10.56
N ALA A 525 11.69 3.24 10.00
CA ALA A 525 13.02 2.80 10.41
C ALA A 525 14.04 3.94 10.18
N LYS A 526 14.84 4.24 11.22
CA LYS A 526 15.74 5.40 11.23
C LYS A 526 16.89 5.31 10.22
N HIS A 527 17.29 4.11 9.85
CA HIS A 527 18.42 3.89 8.94
C HIS A 527 17.97 3.73 7.49
N ASN A 528 18.90 3.97 6.58
CA ASN A 528 18.68 3.78 5.16
C ASN A 528 18.69 2.29 4.81
N PHE A 529 17.92 1.92 3.79
CA PHE A 529 17.96 0.60 3.20
C PHE A 529 18.59 0.63 1.81
N LYS A 530 19.40 -0.39 1.54
CA LYS A 530 19.92 -0.74 0.22
C LYS A 530 19.93 -2.26 0.09
N ARG A 531 19.25 -2.80 -0.92
CA ARG A 531 19.20 -4.25 -1.14
C ARG A 531 20.61 -4.81 -1.37
N ILE A 532 20.95 -5.89 -0.65
CA ILE A 532 22.17 -6.69 -0.88
C ILE A 532 21.81 -8.14 -1.23
N ALA A 533 22.83 -8.97 -1.50
CA ALA A 533 22.64 -10.39 -1.75
C ALA A 533 21.96 -11.08 -0.55
N LYS A 534 21.05 -12.02 -0.82
CA LYS A 534 20.31 -12.75 0.22
C LYS A 534 21.25 -13.49 1.16
N SER A 535 20.88 -13.53 2.44
CA SER A 535 21.67 -14.23 3.47
C SER A 535 21.57 -15.75 3.34
N PHE A 536 20.43 -16.23 2.83
CA PHE A 536 20.16 -17.65 2.58
C PHE A 536 19.23 -17.81 1.38
N ASP A 537 19.30 -18.98 0.75
CA ASP A 537 18.30 -19.46 -0.20
C ASP A 537 17.50 -20.60 0.42
N PHE A 538 16.32 -20.88 -0.11
CA PHE A 538 15.47 -21.96 0.36
C PHE A 538 14.88 -22.75 -0.80
N THR A 539 14.60 -24.03 -0.53
CA THR A 539 13.91 -24.93 -1.43
C THR A 539 12.69 -25.52 -0.74
N PHE A 540 11.74 -26.01 -1.52
CA PHE A 540 10.53 -26.63 -1.00
C PHE A 540 10.36 -28.00 -1.63
N ASP A 541 10.38 -29.04 -0.80
CA ASP A 541 10.04 -30.39 -1.21
C ASP A 541 8.51 -30.54 -1.22
N LYS A 542 7.98 -30.91 -2.38
CA LYS A 542 6.53 -31.10 -2.56
C LYS A 542 6.04 -32.44 -2.04
N GLU A 543 6.91 -33.45 -1.95
CA GLU A 543 6.55 -34.80 -1.53
C GLU A 543 6.37 -34.83 -0.01
N ASP A 544 7.36 -34.30 0.71
CA ASP A 544 7.35 -34.26 2.18
C ASP A 544 6.67 -33.00 2.75
N ASN A 545 6.37 -32.01 1.90
CA ASN A 545 5.81 -30.72 2.28
C ASN A 545 6.71 -29.97 3.28
N GLU A 546 8.02 -30.07 3.07
CA GLU A 546 9.06 -29.51 3.93
C GLU A 546 9.90 -28.45 3.21
N PHE A 547 10.45 -27.52 3.99
CA PHE A 547 11.38 -26.52 3.50
C PHE A 547 12.79 -26.87 3.97
N ASP A 548 13.75 -26.70 3.08
CA ASP A 548 15.18 -26.69 3.41
C ASP A 548 15.80 -25.34 3.02
N PHE A 549 16.93 -24.99 3.62
CA PHE A 549 17.62 -23.73 3.37
C PHE A 549 19.14 -23.87 3.39
N GLU A 550 19.79 -23.02 2.60
CA GLU A 550 21.24 -22.95 2.49
C GLU A 550 21.71 -21.54 2.83
N ILE A 551 22.60 -21.43 3.81
CA ILE A 551 23.23 -20.16 4.19
C ILE A 551 24.24 -19.76 3.12
N LYS A 552 24.04 -18.59 2.49
CA LYS A 552 24.93 -18.05 1.45
C LYS A 552 26.03 -17.17 2.06
N HIS A 553 25.68 -16.37 3.06
CA HIS A 553 26.64 -15.60 3.84
C HIS A 553 26.04 -15.23 5.20
N THR A 554 26.91 -14.90 6.14
CA THR A 554 26.53 -14.51 7.50
C THR A 554 26.93 -13.06 7.75
N LYS A 555 26.67 -12.15 6.82
CA LYS A 555 27.05 -10.73 6.99
C LYS A 555 26.29 -10.07 8.15
N SER A 556 24.97 -10.25 8.19
CA SER A 556 24.11 -9.79 9.29
C SER A 556 24.59 -10.32 10.64
N HIS A 557 24.82 -9.39 11.57
CA HIS A 557 25.19 -9.69 12.95
C HIS A 557 23.97 -10.24 13.71
N TYR A 558 22.77 -9.75 13.41
CA TYR A 558 21.54 -10.33 13.92
C TYR A 558 21.36 -11.79 13.49
N PHE A 559 21.67 -12.12 12.23
CA PHE A 559 21.65 -13.50 11.75
C PHE A 559 22.70 -14.38 12.44
N ARG A 560 23.93 -13.88 12.61
CA ARG A 560 24.99 -14.56 13.38
C ARG A 560 24.56 -14.87 14.82
N PHE A 561 23.91 -13.92 15.47
CA PHE A 561 23.33 -14.11 16.81
C PHE A 561 22.33 -15.27 16.80
N LEU A 562 21.41 -15.31 15.82
CA LEU A 562 20.40 -16.36 15.71
C LEU A 562 20.97 -17.74 15.38
N ILE A 563 22.06 -17.79 14.59
CA ILE A 563 22.82 -19.02 14.34
C ILE A 563 23.30 -19.58 15.68
N ASN A 564 24.01 -18.78 16.48
CA ASN A 564 24.52 -19.21 17.78
C ASN A 564 23.41 -19.59 18.77
N ALA A 565 22.34 -18.81 18.82
CA ALA A 565 21.14 -19.11 19.61
C ALA A 565 20.34 -20.34 19.13
N SER A 566 20.73 -20.95 18.01
CA SER A 566 20.14 -22.19 17.48
C SER A 566 21.06 -23.41 17.62
N ARG A 567 22.30 -23.23 18.10
CA ARG A 567 23.25 -24.31 18.32
C ARG A 567 22.92 -25.03 19.63
N ILE A 568 22.02 -26.01 19.57
CA ILE A 568 21.63 -26.83 20.73
C ILE A 568 22.71 -27.84 21.15
N TYR A 569 23.65 -28.18 20.26
CA TYR A 569 24.77 -29.09 20.51
C TYR A 569 26.11 -28.36 20.60
N TRP A 570 26.08 -27.09 21.04
CA TRP A 570 27.28 -26.26 21.09
C TRP A 570 28.33 -26.80 22.06
N ARG A 571 27.91 -27.44 23.16
CA ARG A 571 28.82 -28.06 24.13
C ARG A 571 29.48 -29.29 23.52
N GLU A 572 28.71 -30.14 22.87
CA GLU A 572 29.22 -31.30 22.14
C GLU A 572 30.26 -30.86 21.11
N GLU A 573 30.01 -29.79 20.36
CA GLU A 573 30.92 -29.32 19.32
C GLU A 573 32.17 -28.61 19.86
N LEU A 574 32.00 -27.70 20.83
CA LEU A 574 33.03 -26.75 21.24
C LEU A 574 33.74 -27.14 22.54
N GLU A 575 33.09 -27.92 23.40
CA GLU A 575 33.61 -28.32 24.72
C GLU A 575 33.95 -29.82 24.80
N ASN A 576 33.05 -30.71 24.39
CA ASN A 576 33.20 -32.14 24.63
C ASN A 576 33.95 -32.86 23.50
N SER A 577 33.78 -32.44 22.24
CA SER A 577 34.50 -33.01 21.07
C SER A 577 35.89 -32.41 20.88
N ILE A 578 36.64 -32.26 21.97
CA ILE A 578 38.06 -31.89 21.94
C ILE A 578 38.84 -33.19 21.67
N SER A 579 39.30 -33.40 20.44
CA SER A 579 40.28 -34.46 20.15
C SER A 579 41.56 -34.25 20.98
N GLU A 580 42.41 -35.26 21.12
CA GLU A 580 43.80 -35.17 21.66
C GLU A 580 44.71 -34.13 20.93
N SER A 581 44.14 -33.33 20.03
CA SER A 581 44.70 -32.16 19.38
C SER A 581 45.07 -31.06 20.39
N SER A 582 46.09 -30.29 20.04
CA SER A 582 46.61 -29.20 20.85
C SER A 582 45.51 -28.16 21.18
N MET A 583 45.64 -27.47 22.32
CA MET A 583 44.73 -26.38 22.72
C MET A 583 44.61 -25.29 21.63
N GLU A 584 45.66 -25.14 20.81
CA GLU A 584 45.72 -24.23 19.66
C GLU A 584 44.78 -24.66 18.51
N ASP A 585 44.67 -25.97 18.22
CA ASP A 585 43.77 -26.49 17.18
C ASP A 585 42.29 -26.29 17.54
N THR A 586 41.94 -26.47 18.82
CA THR A 586 40.58 -26.21 19.32
C THR A 586 40.24 -24.73 19.24
N LEU A 587 41.15 -23.83 19.65
CA LEU A 587 40.93 -22.38 19.51
C LEU A 587 40.76 -21.97 18.05
N LYS A 588 41.57 -22.56 17.15
CA LYS A 588 41.45 -22.33 15.70
C LYS A 588 40.10 -22.81 15.17
N TYR A 589 39.67 -24.02 15.52
CA TYR A 589 38.37 -24.56 15.13
C TYR A 589 37.22 -23.67 15.61
N CYS A 590 37.22 -23.26 16.89
CA CYS A 590 36.20 -22.39 17.47
C CYS A 590 36.10 -21.05 16.72
N LYS A 591 37.24 -20.47 16.33
CA LYS A 591 37.28 -19.22 15.56
C LYS A 591 36.74 -19.38 14.14
N GLU A 592 37.10 -20.46 13.46
CA GLU A 592 36.68 -20.75 12.08
C GLU A 592 35.19 -21.16 11.98
N ASN A 593 34.63 -21.75 13.03
CA ASN A 593 33.24 -22.23 13.09
C ASN A 593 32.37 -21.40 14.03
N LYS A 594 32.82 -20.19 14.40
CA LYS A 594 32.11 -19.28 15.30
C LYS A 594 30.68 -18.97 14.82
N TRP A 595 30.49 -18.84 13.52
CA TRP A 595 29.22 -18.43 12.89
C TRP A 595 28.62 -19.51 12.00
N LYS A 596 28.98 -20.78 12.20
CA LYS A 596 28.45 -21.90 11.43
C LYS A 596 27.44 -22.70 12.26
N ILE A 597 26.41 -23.20 11.57
CA ILE A 597 25.36 -24.05 12.16
C ILE A 597 25.68 -25.55 11.98
N ASP A 598 26.64 -25.86 11.11
CA ASP A 598 26.97 -27.20 10.59
C ASP A 598 28.46 -27.54 10.78
N GLY A 599 28.96 -27.34 12.00
CA GLY A 599 30.34 -27.66 12.35
C GLY A 599 30.70 -29.13 12.09
N SER A 600 31.92 -29.38 11.61
CA SER A 600 32.37 -30.72 11.20
C SER A 600 32.58 -31.70 12.36
N ARG A 601 32.50 -31.24 13.62
CA ARG A 601 32.56 -32.09 14.82
C ARG A 601 31.20 -32.67 15.22
N LEU A 602 30.12 -32.29 14.54
CA LEU A 602 28.77 -32.78 14.81
C LEU A 602 28.38 -33.92 13.86
N THR A 603 27.48 -34.79 14.32
CA THR A 603 26.85 -35.80 13.46
C THR A 603 25.83 -35.16 12.51
N HIS A 604 25.43 -35.90 11.47
CA HIS A 604 24.43 -35.41 10.53
C HIS A 604 23.12 -35.04 11.22
N ASP A 605 22.60 -35.89 12.09
CA ASP A 605 21.33 -35.67 12.80
C ASP A 605 21.40 -34.44 13.72
N GLN A 606 22.53 -34.25 14.40
CA GLN A 606 22.77 -33.06 15.23
C GLN A 606 22.75 -31.77 14.40
N VAL A 607 23.40 -31.79 13.22
CA VAL A 607 23.38 -30.65 12.30
C VAL A 607 21.96 -30.37 11.81
N GLN A 608 21.19 -31.40 11.47
CA GLN A 608 19.81 -31.23 11.01
C GLN A 608 18.91 -30.63 12.10
N GLU A 609 19.04 -31.09 13.35
CA GLU A 609 18.25 -30.54 14.45
C GLU A 609 18.57 -29.05 14.70
N GLN A 610 19.86 -28.66 14.67
CA GLN A 610 20.26 -27.25 14.77
C GLN A 610 19.73 -26.41 13.61
N LYS A 611 19.79 -26.94 12.38
CA LYS A 611 19.23 -26.26 11.19
C LYS A 611 17.71 -26.09 11.30
N ALA A 612 16.98 -27.09 11.78
CA ALA A 612 15.55 -27.00 12.00
C ALA A 612 15.18 -25.92 13.03
N HIS A 613 15.95 -25.79 14.12
CA HIS A 613 15.78 -24.69 15.08
C HIS A 613 16.05 -23.31 14.45
N LEU A 614 17.09 -23.18 13.62
CA LEU A 614 17.39 -21.93 12.93
C LEU A 614 16.31 -21.57 11.91
N LEU A 615 15.84 -22.53 11.11
CA LEU A 615 14.76 -22.36 10.14
C LEU A 615 13.45 -21.92 10.82
N ASN A 616 13.13 -22.50 11.97
CA ASN A 616 12.00 -22.06 12.79
C ASN A 616 12.14 -20.59 13.23
N LYS A 617 13.32 -20.14 13.68
CA LYS A 617 13.54 -18.72 14.03
C LYS A 617 13.40 -17.80 12.82
N ILE A 618 13.92 -18.18 11.66
CA ILE A 618 13.76 -17.46 10.38
C ILE A 618 12.27 -17.33 10.03
N TYR A 619 11.52 -18.42 10.12
CA TYR A 619 10.07 -18.45 9.91
C TYR A 619 9.33 -17.53 10.89
N THR A 620 9.66 -17.60 12.19
CA THR A 620 9.04 -16.79 13.25
C THR A 620 9.26 -15.29 13.01
N ILE A 621 10.47 -14.87 12.63
CA ILE A 621 10.77 -13.46 12.31
C ILE A 621 9.93 -12.99 11.13
N GLY A 622 9.87 -13.78 10.05
CA GLY A 622 9.06 -13.44 8.89
C GLY A 622 7.56 -13.37 9.20
N TYR A 623 7.05 -14.29 10.03
CA TYR A 623 5.68 -14.27 10.54
C TYR A 623 5.39 -12.98 11.31
N LEU A 624 6.28 -12.58 12.21
CA LEU A 624 6.09 -11.39 13.05
C LEU A 624 6.18 -10.08 12.25
N LEU A 625 7.01 -10.04 11.21
CA LEU A 625 7.14 -8.86 10.32
C LEU A 625 5.99 -8.71 9.32
N HIS A 626 5.25 -9.79 9.02
CA HIS A 626 4.05 -9.69 8.17
C HIS A 626 2.85 -9.37 9.05
N ARG A 627 2.26 -8.18 8.93
CA ARG A 627 1.18 -7.75 9.82
C ARG A 627 -0.15 -8.49 9.59
N TYR A 628 -0.36 -9.03 8.39
CA TYR A 628 -1.58 -9.76 8.06
C TYR A 628 -1.81 -10.96 9.00
N LYS A 629 -3.03 -11.02 9.57
CA LYS A 629 -3.52 -12.14 10.35
C LYS A 629 -4.52 -12.96 9.54
N SER A 630 -4.16 -14.21 9.27
CA SER A 630 -5.05 -15.16 8.61
C SER A 630 -5.92 -15.86 9.66
N PHE A 631 -7.25 -15.87 9.46
CA PHE A 631 -8.18 -16.56 10.37
C PHE A 631 -7.88 -18.06 10.51
N SER A 632 -7.39 -18.71 9.44
CA SER A 632 -7.04 -20.13 9.47
C SER A 632 -5.68 -20.42 10.11
N LYS A 633 -4.85 -19.39 10.32
CA LYS A 633 -3.44 -19.51 10.78
C LYS A 633 -3.08 -18.47 11.85
N GLY A 634 -4.03 -18.08 12.70
CA GLY A 634 -3.74 -17.19 13.83
C GLY A 634 -2.84 -17.91 14.84
N LEU A 635 -1.58 -17.47 14.96
CA LEU A 635 -0.57 -18.06 15.84
C LEU A 635 -0.10 -17.05 16.90
N GLY A 636 -0.01 -17.48 18.16
CA GLY A 636 0.77 -16.82 19.20
C GLY A 636 2.17 -17.42 19.24
N VAL A 637 3.21 -16.60 19.33
CA VAL A 637 4.60 -17.07 19.41
C VAL A 637 4.96 -17.32 20.87
N TRP A 638 5.50 -18.50 21.18
CA TRP A 638 6.04 -18.83 22.50
C TRP A 638 7.54 -19.12 22.41
N VAL A 639 8.34 -18.21 22.93
CA VAL A 639 9.80 -18.29 22.93
C VAL A 639 10.27 -18.88 24.25
N MET A 640 11.00 -20.00 24.19
CA MET A 640 11.53 -20.70 25.37
C MET A 640 12.97 -21.16 25.19
N GLU A 641 13.64 -21.54 26.28
CA GLU A 641 14.97 -22.16 26.23
C GLU A 641 14.89 -23.67 25.98
N ASN A 642 15.97 -24.28 25.51
CA ASN A 642 16.05 -25.73 25.31
C ASN A 642 16.41 -26.48 26.59
N LYS A 643 17.19 -25.85 27.49
CA LYS A 643 17.74 -26.50 28.69
C LYS A 643 16.64 -27.07 29.60
N ILE A 644 16.83 -28.32 30.01
CA ILE A 644 16.00 -28.99 31.02
C ILE A 644 16.66 -28.67 32.37
N THR A 645 16.06 -27.78 33.16
CA THR A 645 16.50 -27.52 34.54
C THR A 645 15.67 -28.35 35.50
N GLU A 646 16.32 -28.99 36.48
CA GLU A 646 15.65 -29.78 37.53
C GLU A 646 15.17 -28.89 38.70
N GLU A 647 15.60 -27.61 38.75
CA GLU A 647 15.14 -26.61 39.71
C GLU A 647 14.66 -25.31 39.01
N ASP A 648 14.05 -24.40 39.79
CA ASP A 648 13.67 -23.02 39.39
C ASP A 648 14.92 -22.13 39.11
N GLU A 649 16.02 -22.71 38.64
CA GLU A 649 17.22 -22.00 38.20
C GLU A 649 16.88 -21.09 37.01
N SER A 650 16.87 -19.78 37.27
CA SER A 650 16.72 -18.77 36.22
C SER A 650 18.04 -18.62 35.48
N SER A 651 18.26 -19.43 34.45
CA SER A 651 19.34 -19.23 33.47
C SER A 651 19.01 -18.07 32.53
N GLY A 652 19.01 -16.83 33.04
CA GLY A 652 18.83 -15.64 32.20
C GLY A 652 20.01 -15.44 31.23
N GLY A 653 19.75 -14.88 30.04
CA GLY A 653 20.82 -14.44 29.12
C GLY A 653 20.90 -15.11 27.74
N SER A 654 20.01 -16.06 27.42
CA SER A 654 19.99 -16.76 26.12
C SER A 654 19.64 -15.91 24.89
N GLY A 655 19.16 -14.68 25.08
CA GLY A 655 18.81 -13.76 23.99
C GLY A 655 17.35 -13.82 23.49
N LYS A 656 16.45 -14.54 24.19
CA LYS A 656 15.01 -14.63 23.85
C LYS A 656 14.35 -13.27 23.64
N SER A 657 14.50 -12.36 24.61
CA SER A 657 13.90 -11.02 24.55
C SER A 657 14.55 -10.16 23.46
N PHE A 658 15.86 -10.34 23.22
CA PHE A 658 16.62 -9.59 22.21
C PHE A 658 16.15 -9.86 20.78
N MET A 659 15.82 -11.12 20.43
CA MET A 659 15.24 -11.46 19.12
C MET A 659 14.00 -10.63 18.79
N ILE A 660 13.10 -10.45 19.76
CA ILE A 660 11.87 -9.70 19.56
C ILE A 660 12.12 -8.19 19.64
N GLU A 661 13.01 -7.76 20.53
CA GLU A 661 13.39 -6.34 20.66
C GLU A 661 14.01 -5.81 19.37
N PHE A 662 14.80 -6.61 18.65
CA PHE A 662 15.36 -6.24 17.35
C PHE A 662 14.28 -5.75 16.38
N LEU A 663 13.11 -6.41 16.36
CA LEU A 663 12.02 -6.10 15.42
C LEU A 663 11.40 -4.72 15.65
N ARG A 664 11.59 -4.10 16.83
CA ARG A 664 11.15 -2.72 17.12
C ARG A 664 11.70 -1.71 16.11
N ASN A 665 12.83 -2.02 15.48
CA ASN A 665 13.43 -1.16 14.45
C ASN A 665 12.68 -1.19 13.11
N LEU A 666 11.73 -2.12 12.91
CA LEU A 666 10.98 -2.32 11.66
C LEU A 666 9.45 -2.29 11.86
N CYS A 667 8.96 -2.55 13.07
CA CYS A 667 7.54 -2.59 13.41
C CYS A 667 7.30 -2.14 14.87
N ARG A 668 6.06 -1.77 15.21
CA ARG A 668 5.70 -1.35 16.57
C ARG A 668 5.52 -2.55 17.50
N VAL A 669 6.37 -2.60 18.54
CA VAL A 669 6.32 -3.62 19.60
C VAL A 669 5.91 -2.99 20.92
N ASP A 670 4.78 -3.38 21.49
CA ASP A 670 4.39 -3.00 22.85
C ASP A 670 4.73 -4.14 23.82
N THR A 671 5.34 -3.83 24.97
CA THR A 671 5.83 -4.83 25.92
C THR A 671 5.13 -4.74 27.27
N MET A 672 4.81 -5.90 27.83
CA MET A 672 4.26 -6.07 29.18
C MET A 672 5.16 -7.00 30.01
N ASP A 673 5.24 -6.76 31.31
CA ASP A 673 6.01 -7.57 32.25
C ASP A 673 5.25 -8.86 32.61
N GLY A 674 5.74 -9.99 32.11
CA GLY A 674 5.19 -11.32 32.34
C GLY A 674 5.51 -11.90 33.73
N ARG A 675 6.39 -11.28 34.52
CA ARG A 675 6.63 -11.68 35.93
C ARG A 675 5.58 -11.10 36.88
N ASN A 676 4.84 -10.07 36.46
CA ASN A 676 3.79 -9.47 37.28
C ASN A 676 2.59 -10.42 37.43
N LYS A 677 2.47 -11.05 38.60
CA LYS A 677 1.37 -11.99 38.91
C LYS A 677 -0.03 -11.39 38.84
N LYS A 678 -0.15 -10.05 38.89
CA LYS A 678 -1.43 -9.32 38.82
C LYS A 678 -1.66 -8.68 37.44
N LEU A 679 -0.90 -9.07 36.42
CA LEU A 679 -0.96 -8.47 35.09
C LEU A 679 -2.38 -8.52 34.51
N THR A 680 -3.04 -9.68 34.58
CA THR A 680 -4.39 -9.92 34.04
C THR A 680 -5.52 -9.36 34.92
N GLU A 681 -5.22 -8.94 36.16
CA GLU A 681 -6.17 -8.26 37.05
C GLU A 681 -6.33 -6.76 36.70
N ASN A 682 -5.42 -6.19 35.91
CA ASN A 682 -5.46 -4.78 35.54
C ASN A 682 -6.43 -4.51 34.38
N GLN A 683 -7.57 -3.89 34.66
CA GLN A 683 -8.57 -3.53 33.63
C GLN A 683 -8.05 -2.58 32.54
N PHE A 684 -6.98 -1.82 32.81
CA PHE A 684 -6.35 -0.89 31.86
C PHE A 684 -5.08 -1.48 31.21
N LEU A 685 -4.89 -2.80 31.25
CA LEU A 685 -3.71 -3.48 30.71
C LEU A 685 -3.42 -3.07 29.25
N MET A 686 -4.46 -2.89 28.44
CA MET A 686 -4.37 -2.65 27.00
C MET A 686 -4.37 -1.16 26.61
N ASP A 687 -4.34 -0.22 27.57
CA ASP A 687 -4.48 1.24 27.32
C ASP A 687 -3.45 1.83 26.33
N ARG A 688 -2.30 1.16 26.17
CA ARG A 688 -1.22 1.59 25.24
C ARG A 688 -1.32 0.98 23.84
N ILE A 689 -2.23 0.04 23.64
CA ILE A 689 -2.36 -0.72 22.40
C ILE A 689 -3.40 -0.05 21.51
N ASP A 690 -3.07 0.12 20.24
CA ASP A 690 -3.97 0.66 19.22
C ASP A 690 -3.90 -0.19 17.94
N GLU A 691 -4.69 0.17 16.94
CA GLU A 691 -4.72 -0.51 15.64
C GLU A 691 -3.37 -0.51 14.91
N HIS A 692 -2.40 0.32 15.31
CA HIS A 692 -1.05 0.40 14.76
C HIS A 692 -0.02 -0.43 15.54
N THR A 693 -0.38 -1.10 16.63
CA THR A 693 0.52 -2.02 17.33
C THR A 693 0.64 -3.34 16.56
N ASP A 694 1.85 -3.68 16.10
CA ASP A 694 2.10 -4.90 15.32
C ASP A 694 2.30 -6.13 16.21
N ILE A 695 3.06 -5.97 17.30
CA ILE A 695 3.44 -7.05 18.21
C ILE A 695 3.15 -6.65 19.65
N LEU A 696 2.41 -7.51 20.35
CA LEU A 696 2.26 -7.47 21.80
C LEU A 696 3.19 -8.53 22.42
N ARG A 697 4.27 -8.08 23.07
CA ARG A 697 5.23 -8.94 23.77
C ARG A 697 4.92 -9.01 25.26
N ILE A 698 4.65 -10.20 25.78
CA ILE A 698 4.72 -10.49 27.21
C ILE A 698 6.11 -11.03 27.50
N ASP A 699 6.92 -10.24 28.20
CA ASP A 699 8.33 -10.57 28.41
C ASP A 699 8.54 -11.29 29.75
N ASP A 700 9.27 -12.40 29.70
CA ASP A 700 9.69 -13.23 30.83
C ASP A 700 8.54 -13.72 31.72
N ALA A 701 7.56 -14.34 31.08
CA ALA A 701 6.39 -14.92 31.73
C ALA A 701 6.79 -16.00 32.75
N HIS A 702 6.27 -15.87 33.98
CA HIS A 702 6.54 -16.81 35.06
C HIS A 702 5.82 -18.16 34.87
N ARG A 703 6.24 -19.18 35.63
CA ARG A 703 5.73 -20.57 35.58
C ARG A 703 4.21 -20.76 35.67
N TYR A 704 3.50 -19.79 36.25
CA TYR A 704 2.06 -19.83 36.50
C TYR A 704 1.30 -18.75 35.70
N PHE A 705 1.90 -18.25 34.62
CA PHE A 705 1.32 -17.22 33.78
C PHE A 705 -0.06 -17.65 33.25
N ASP A 706 -1.03 -16.75 33.35
CA ASP A 706 -2.41 -16.96 32.90
C ASP A 706 -2.51 -16.76 31.38
N PHE A 707 -2.15 -17.81 30.64
CA PHE A 707 -2.20 -17.81 29.18
C PHE A 707 -3.64 -17.72 28.64
N ASP A 708 -4.63 -18.25 29.36
CA ASP A 708 -6.02 -18.31 28.89
C ASP A 708 -6.61 -16.92 28.65
N PHE A 709 -6.23 -15.94 29.47
CA PHE A 709 -6.60 -14.54 29.27
C PHE A 709 -6.21 -14.04 27.87
N PHE A 710 -4.98 -14.35 27.43
CA PHE A 710 -4.43 -13.89 26.14
C PHE A 710 -4.81 -14.80 24.97
N TYR A 711 -5.19 -16.05 25.23
CA TYR A 711 -5.56 -17.02 24.19
C TYR A 711 -6.68 -16.53 23.28
N SER A 712 -7.69 -15.88 23.87
CA SER A 712 -8.82 -15.31 23.13
C SER A 712 -8.39 -14.26 22.08
N MET A 713 -7.30 -13.53 22.34
CA MET A 713 -6.77 -12.46 21.48
C MET A 713 -6.00 -12.99 20.27
N ILE A 714 -5.54 -14.26 20.33
CA ILE A 714 -4.83 -14.89 19.20
C ILE A 714 -5.77 -15.03 18.00
N THR A 715 -7.06 -15.32 18.23
CA THR A 715 -8.05 -15.58 17.17
C THR A 715 -9.30 -14.69 17.23
N GLY A 716 -9.34 -13.73 18.16
CA GLY A 716 -10.49 -12.88 18.43
C GLY A 716 -10.20 -11.38 18.31
N THR A 717 -11.17 -10.57 18.73
CA THR A 717 -11.02 -9.12 18.88
C THR A 717 -10.24 -8.80 20.16
N MET A 718 -9.62 -7.63 20.19
CA MET A 718 -8.89 -7.14 21.36
C MET A 718 -9.64 -5.93 21.93
N VAL A 719 -9.98 -5.99 23.22
CA VAL A 719 -10.71 -4.92 23.89
C VAL A 719 -9.71 -4.00 24.59
N VAL A 720 -9.73 -2.72 24.22
CA VAL A 720 -8.89 -1.67 24.80
C VAL A 720 -9.75 -0.79 25.70
N ASN A 721 -9.47 -0.83 27.00
CA ASN A 721 -10.10 0.04 27.99
C ASN A 721 -9.13 1.18 28.34
N ALA A 722 -9.43 2.38 27.88
CA ALA A 722 -8.66 3.57 28.20
C ALA A 722 -9.26 4.34 29.39
N LYS A 723 -8.41 5.01 30.17
CA LYS A 723 -8.91 5.81 31.31
C LYS A 723 -9.76 6.98 30.83
N ASN A 724 -10.98 7.10 31.37
CA ASN A 724 -11.93 8.17 31.07
C ASN A 724 -12.41 8.25 29.61
N VAL A 725 -12.25 7.18 28.83
CA VAL A 725 -12.74 7.05 27.45
C VAL A 725 -13.57 5.78 27.34
N LYS A 726 -14.52 5.72 26.40
CA LYS A 726 -15.27 4.48 26.12
C LYS A 726 -14.31 3.39 25.66
N SER A 727 -14.59 2.14 26.01
CA SER A 727 -13.85 0.97 25.55
C SER A 727 -13.92 0.85 24.02
N LYS A 728 -12.77 0.59 23.38
CA LYS A 728 -12.62 0.38 21.93
C LYS A 728 -12.36 -1.10 21.64
N GLU A 729 -13.00 -1.63 20.60
CA GLU A 729 -12.72 -2.98 20.11
C GLU A 729 -11.85 -2.92 18.86
N ILE A 730 -10.66 -3.52 18.93
CA ILE A 730 -9.78 -3.67 17.77
C ILE A 730 -10.13 -5.00 17.09
N SER A 731 -10.41 -4.93 15.79
CA SER A 731 -10.78 -6.08 14.97
C SER A 731 -9.66 -7.13 14.96
N PHE A 732 -9.98 -8.40 14.71
CA PHE A 732 -8.97 -9.46 14.58
C PHE A 732 -7.91 -9.15 13.51
N LYS A 733 -8.32 -8.48 12.43
CA LYS A 733 -7.44 -8.12 11.31
C LYS A 733 -6.41 -7.06 11.73
N ASP A 734 -6.81 -6.14 12.59
CA ASP A 734 -6.00 -4.98 13.00
C ASP A 734 -5.34 -5.17 14.38
N SER A 735 -5.62 -6.28 15.07
CA SER A 735 -5.04 -6.55 16.39
C SER A 735 -3.62 -7.13 16.29
N ALA A 736 -2.78 -6.78 17.26
CA ALA A 736 -1.39 -7.21 17.33
C ALA A 736 -1.22 -8.75 17.32
N LYS A 737 -0.04 -9.21 16.90
CA LYS A 737 0.41 -10.59 17.11
C LYS A 737 0.97 -10.74 18.52
N LEU A 738 0.61 -11.85 19.18
CA LEU A 738 1.05 -12.14 20.55
C LEU A 738 2.40 -12.86 20.54
N VAL A 739 3.34 -12.38 21.34
CA VAL A 739 4.62 -13.04 21.61
C VAL A 739 4.78 -13.18 23.12
N ILE A 740 5.12 -14.37 23.60
CA ILE A 740 5.40 -14.64 25.00
C ILE A 740 6.81 -15.21 25.08
N THR A 741 7.68 -14.58 25.88
CA THR A 741 8.98 -15.15 26.23
C THR A 741 8.87 -15.77 27.62
N SER A 742 9.39 -16.98 27.82
CA SER A 742 9.38 -17.65 29.14
C SER A 742 10.53 -18.65 29.23
N ASN A 743 11.02 -18.93 30.43
CA ASN A 743 11.92 -20.06 30.66
C ASN A 743 11.16 -21.40 30.69
N PHE A 744 9.84 -21.35 30.89
CA PHE A 744 8.99 -22.52 31.03
C PHE A 744 8.20 -22.82 29.75
N PRO A 745 7.90 -24.10 29.48
CA PRO A 745 6.97 -24.45 28.42
C PRO A 745 5.54 -24.01 28.77
N PRO A 746 4.65 -23.85 27.77
CA PRO A 746 3.24 -23.55 28.03
C PRO A 746 2.56 -24.67 28.82
N LYS A 747 1.69 -24.29 29.76
CA LYS A 747 1.05 -25.20 30.74
C LYS A 747 -0.09 -26.05 30.14
N GLU A 748 -0.86 -25.47 29.22
CA GLU A 748 -2.10 -25.99 28.63
C GLU A 748 -1.82 -26.87 27.39
N LYS A 749 -2.47 -28.05 27.31
CA LYS A 749 -2.21 -29.08 26.27
C LYS A 749 -3.51 -29.68 25.72
N ASP A 750 -4.55 -28.89 25.54
CA ASP A 750 -5.57 -29.34 24.61
C ASP A 750 -5.00 -29.20 23.17
N SER A 751 -5.40 -30.11 22.28
CA SER A 751 -4.92 -30.10 20.90
C SER A 751 -5.31 -28.81 20.16
N SER A 752 -6.26 -28.03 20.70
CA SER A 752 -6.64 -26.74 20.14
C SER A 752 -5.59 -25.66 20.43
N THR A 753 -5.06 -25.60 21.65
CA THR A 753 -4.07 -24.59 22.04
C THR A 753 -2.74 -24.78 21.31
N MET A 754 -2.22 -26.00 21.26
CA MET A 754 -0.94 -26.28 20.57
C MET A 754 -0.98 -25.97 19.07
N ARG A 755 -2.15 -26.09 18.42
CA ARG A 755 -2.32 -25.71 17.00
C ARG A 755 -2.27 -24.20 16.77
N ARG A 756 -2.41 -23.40 17.82
CA ARG A 756 -2.37 -21.92 17.79
C ARG A 756 -1.07 -21.35 18.34
N LEU A 757 -0.11 -22.19 18.70
CA LEU A 757 1.19 -21.76 19.19
C LEU A 757 2.27 -22.04 18.14
N LEU A 758 3.06 -21.02 17.83
CA LEU A 758 4.34 -21.15 17.15
C LEU A 758 5.43 -21.20 18.22
N LEU A 759 5.96 -22.39 18.48
CA LEU A 759 7.04 -22.52 19.46
C LEU A 759 8.35 -22.05 18.83
N THR A 760 9.19 -21.41 19.63
CA THR A 760 10.53 -21.00 19.20
C THR A 760 11.51 -21.29 20.33
N VAL A 761 12.47 -22.16 20.06
CA VAL A 761 13.40 -22.67 21.08
C VAL A 761 14.77 -22.05 20.90
N PHE A 762 15.35 -21.58 22.00
CA PHE A 762 16.69 -21.02 22.11
C PHE A 762 17.63 -22.01 22.77
N SER A 763 18.85 -22.16 22.25
CA SER A 763 19.92 -22.81 22.99
C SER A 763 20.40 -21.93 24.15
N ASP A 764 21.10 -22.56 25.08
CA ASP A 764 21.83 -21.91 26.16
C ASP A 764 23.26 -21.49 25.75
N TYR A 765 23.53 -21.34 24.44
CA TYR A 765 24.84 -20.91 23.92
C TYR A 765 25.29 -19.59 24.56
N TYR A 766 24.36 -18.64 24.72
CA TYR A 766 24.60 -17.44 25.52
C TYR A 766 24.12 -17.68 26.94
N HIS A 767 25.03 -17.53 27.89
CA HIS A 767 24.82 -17.82 29.30
C HIS A 767 25.81 -17.05 30.16
N LYS A 768 25.50 -16.99 31.45
CA LYS A 768 26.41 -16.53 32.49
C LYS A 768 26.88 -17.75 33.29
N ARG A 769 28.19 -17.91 33.46
CA ARG A 769 28.76 -18.89 34.38
C ARG A 769 28.47 -18.44 35.81
N THR A 770 27.93 -19.36 36.61
CA THR A 770 27.68 -19.16 38.04
C THR A 770 28.26 -20.34 38.81
N ASP A 771 28.38 -20.22 40.13
CA ASP A 771 28.83 -21.32 40.99
C ASP A 771 27.82 -22.49 41.03
N GLU A 772 26.60 -22.26 40.56
CA GLU A 772 25.49 -23.21 40.51
C GLU A 772 25.42 -23.97 39.17
N ASN A 773 26.14 -23.53 38.13
CA ASN A 773 26.14 -24.19 36.83
C ASN A 773 27.52 -24.71 36.39
N ASP A 774 27.51 -25.60 35.40
CA ASP A 774 28.67 -26.35 34.93
C ASP A 774 29.29 -25.78 33.65
N TYR A 775 29.03 -24.51 33.32
CA TYR A 775 29.59 -23.87 32.13
C TYR A 775 31.08 -23.56 32.31
N ASN A 776 31.88 -23.74 31.24
CA ASN A 776 33.32 -23.46 31.31
C ASN A 776 33.64 -21.96 31.31
N GLU A 777 32.83 -21.14 30.63
CA GLU A 777 33.08 -19.73 30.40
C GLU A 777 31.80 -18.88 30.40
N ASP A 778 31.94 -17.56 30.33
CA ASP A 778 30.82 -16.64 30.09
C ASP A 778 30.64 -16.41 28.59
N ARG A 779 29.42 -16.55 28.08
CA ARG A 779 29.09 -16.25 26.68
C ARG A 779 27.99 -15.21 26.60
N THR A 780 28.35 -14.00 26.19
CA THR A 780 27.40 -12.90 25.96
C THR A 780 27.42 -12.48 24.50
N ILE A 781 26.32 -11.86 24.05
CA ILE A 781 26.24 -11.29 22.70
C ILE A 781 27.37 -10.26 22.51
N GLY A 782 27.57 -9.35 23.48
CA GLY A 782 28.61 -8.33 23.42
C GLY A 782 30.03 -8.90 23.27
N ASN A 783 30.37 -9.97 24.00
CA ASN A 783 31.67 -10.64 23.87
C ASN A 783 31.90 -11.21 22.46
N ASP A 784 30.82 -11.65 21.81
CA ASP A 784 30.91 -12.31 20.52
C ASP A 784 31.19 -11.34 19.36
N PHE A 785 30.76 -10.09 19.48
CA PHE A 785 30.95 -9.03 18.50
C PHE A 785 32.02 -7.99 18.90
N GLY A 786 32.38 -7.92 20.18
CA GLY A 786 33.30 -6.92 20.75
C GLY A 786 32.64 -5.59 21.11
N TYR A 787 31.31 -5.50 20.99
CA TYR A 787 30.46 -4.35 21.31
C TYR A 787 29.01 -4.82 21.41
N ASP A 788 28.13 -4.00 21.98
CA ASP A 788 26.72 -4.35 22.10
C ASP A 788 26.00 -4.08 20.77
N LEU A 789 25.17 -5.03 20.32
CA LEU A 789 24.39 -4.83 19.11
C LEU A 789 23.41 -3.66 19.31
N HIS A 790 23.35 -2.75 18.34
CA HIS A 790 22.54 -1.52 18.34
C HIS A 790 22.99 -0.38 19.28
N ASP A 791 24.19 -0.47 19.83
CA ASP A 791 24.79 0.66 20.53
C ASP A 791 25.22 1.78 19.56
N ASP A 792 25.79 2.86 20.09
CA ASP A 792 26.29 4.00 19.30
C ASP A 792 27.49 3.62 18.40
N LEU A 793 28.16 2.49 18.63
CA LEU A 793 29.25 1.97 17.81
C LEU A 793 28.74 1.12 16.63
N TYR A 794 27.43 0.84 16.59
CA TYR A 794 26.79 0.04 15.55
C TYR A 794 26.69 0.81 14.22
N LYS A 795 27.45 0.34 13.23
CA LYS A 795 27.57 1.03 11.93
C LYS A 795 26.30 0.88 11.09
N ASP A 796 26.02 1.89 10.28
CA ASP A 796 24.93 1.87 9.29
C ASP A 796 25.02 0.68 8.30
N GLU A 797 26.23 0.20 8.00
CA GLU A 797 26.44 -0.99 7.17
C GLU A 797 25.83 -2.24 7.82
N TYR A 798 26.02 -2.44 9.13
CA TYR A 798 25.49 -3.58 9.86
C TYR A 798 23.97 -3.50 10.00
N TRP A 799 23.43 -2.29 10.24
CA TRP A 799 21.99 -2.04 10.18
C TRP A 799 21.38 -2.47 8.84
N ASN A 800 22.01 -2.08 7.73
CA ASN A 800 21.55 -2.47 6.42
C ASN A 800 21.62 -3.99 6.19
N GLU A 801 22.67 -4.65 6.66
CA GLU A 801 22.81 -6.11 6.58
C GLU A 801 21.73 -6.84 7.38
N ASP A 802 21.43 -6.39 8.60
CA ASP A 802 20.41 -6.99 9.45
C ASP A 802 18.99 -6.78 8.91
N PHE A 803 18.70 -5.59 8.39
CA PHE A 803 17.42 -5.32 7.73
C PHE A 803 17.23 -6.15 6.45
N ASN A 804 18.30 -6.39 5.68
CA ASN A 804 18.23 -7.29 4.54
C ASN A 804 17.92 -8.73 4.97
N PHE A 805 18.53 -9.20 6.06
CA PHE A 805 18.20 -10.52 6.62
C PHE A 805 16.72 -10.58 7.07
N CYS A 806 16.20 -9.56 7.76
CA CYS A 806 14.79 -9.48 8.12
C CYS A 806 13.84 -9.51 6.90
N VAL A 807 14.20 -8.81 5.83
CA VAL A 807 13.47 -8.84 4.55
C VAL A 807 13.50 -10.24 3.92
N ASP A 808 14.63 -10.93 3.99
CA ASP A 808 14.76 -12.31 3.50
C ASP A 808 13.86 -13.28 4.31
N CYS A 809 13.84 -13.15 5.63
CA CYS A 809 12.94 -13.90 6.52
C CYS A 809 11.47 -13.66 6.19
N LEU A 810 11.08 -12.40 5.96
CA LEU A 810 9.73 -12.02 5.57
C LEU A 810 9.33 -12.62 4.22
N GLN A 811 10.21 -12.55 3.22
CA GLN A 811 9.96 -13.18 1.91
C GLN A 811 9.84 -14.71 2.01
N PHE A 812 10.67 -15.35 2.84
CA PHE A 812 10.56 -16.78 3.13
C PHE A 812 9.22 -17.14 3.78
N TYR A 813 8.80 -16.39 4.81
CA TYR A 813 7.51 -16.62 5.46
C TYR A 813 6.34 -16.48 4.48
N LEU A 814 6.34 -15.46 3.61
CA LEU A 814 5.29 -15.31 2.58
C LEU A 814 5.22 -16.52 1.63
N ASN A 815 6.37 -17.13 1.32
CA ASN A 815 6.44 -18.35 0.53
C ASN A 815 5.90 -19.59 1.28
N ALA A 816 6.15 -19.70 2.57
CA ALA A 816 5.62 -20.78 3.41
C ALA A 816 4.12 -20.62 3.69
N ALA A 817 3.67 -19.37 3.89
CA ALA A 817 2.28 -19.03 4.13
C ALA A 817 1.39 -19.40 2.95
N GLU A 818 1.82 -19.16 1.71
CA GLU A 818 1.10 -19.58 0.49
C GLU A 818 0.90 -21.11 0.46
N LYS A 819 1.93 -21.87 0.82
CA LYS A 819 1.91 -23.33 0.85
C LYS A 819 1.20 -23.91 2.08
N SER A 820 0.75 -23.04 2.99
CA SER A 820 0.10 -23.44 4.24
C SER A 820 0.97 -24.31 5.15
N VAL A 821 2.28 -24.10 5.10
CA VAL A 821 3.26 -24.77 5.96
C VAL A 821 3.51 -23.93 7.19
N ILE A 822 3.48 -24.56 8.38
CA ILE A 822 3.89 -23.98 9.65
C ILE A 822 5.13 -24.72 10.11
N ILE A 823 6.23 -24.00 10.30
CA ILE A 823 7.51 -24.59 10.69
C ILE A 823 7.64 -24.55 12.21
N GLN A 824 7.40 -25.69 12.86
CA GLN A 824 7.67 -25.88 14.29
C GLN A 824 9.13 -26.27 14.50
N PRO A 825 9.72 -26.00 15.68
CA PRO A 825 11.03 -26.53 16.03
C PRO A 825 10.94 -28.06 16.25
N PRO A 826 12.08 -28.77 16.28
CA PRO A 826 12.15 -30.14 16.78
C PRO A 826 11.41 -30.32 18.10
N MET A 827 10.38 -31.18 18.11
CA MET A 827 9.43 -31.28 19.22
C MET A 827 9.83 -32.26 20.31
N THR A 828 10.85 -33.10 20.11
CA THR A 828 11.21 -34.20 21.01
C THR A 828 11.55 -33.69 22.41
N ASN A 829 12.52 -32.77 22.53
CA ASN A 829 12.92 -32.19 23.81
C ASN A 829 11.83 -31.30 24.43
N ILE A 830 11.08 -30.58 23.61
CA ILE A 830 9.95 -29.75 24.05
C ILE A 830 8.87 -30.61 24.69
N ASN A 831 8.49 -31.71 24.05
CA ASN A 831 7.51 -32.66 24.58
C ASN A 831 7.98 -33.26 25.91
N ARG A 832 9.28 -33.58 26.02
CA ARG A 832 9.90 -34.03 27.28
C ARG A 832 9.74 -32.99 28.38
N ARG A 833 10.06 -31.71 28.12
CA ARG A 833 9.90 -30.59 29.07
C ARG A 833 8.46 -30.35 29.48
N ILE A 834 7.53 -30.35 28.53
CA ILE A 834 6.09 -30.24 28.82
C ILE A 834 5.63 -31.39 29.73
N ASN A 835 6.10 -32.61 29.46
CA ASN A 835 5.77 -33.78 30.28
C ASN A 835 6.39 -33.69 31.68
N ILE A 836 7.64 -33.25 31.84
CA ILE A 836 8.29 -33.01 33.15
C ILE A 836 7.47 -32.00 33.96
N HIS A 837 7.18 -30.84 33.37
CA HIS A 837 6.40 -29.79 34.03
C HIS A 837 5.01 -30.29 34.45
N ARG A 838 4.36 -31.11 33.61
CA ARG A 838 3.05 -31.70 33.91
C ARG A 838 3.06 -32.69 35.06
N MET A 839 4.09 -33.55 35.13
CA MET A 839 4.22 -34.53 36.20
C MET A 839 4.40 -33.83 37.55
N GLY A 840 5.35 -32.90 37.60
CA GLY A 840 5.86 -32.35 38.85
C GLY A 840 6.71 -33.37 39.61
N ASP A 841 7.63 -32.87 40.41
CA ASP A 841 8.75 -33.66 40.95
C ASP A 841 8.25 -34.73 41.92
N GLU A 842 7.32 -34.39 42.81
CA GLU A 842 6.68 -35.33 43.75
C GLU A 842 6.05 -36.55 43.04
N PHE A 843 5.42 -36.35 41.87
CA PHE A 843 4.84 -37.46 41.12
C PHE A 843 5.91 -38.28 40.41
N ARG A 844 6.94 -37.63 39.87
CA ARG A 844 8.05 -38.27 39.16
C ARG A 844 8.80 -39.20 40.10
N GLU A 845 9.23 -38.71 41.27
CA GLU A 845 9.95 -39.50 42.27
C GLU A 845 9.15 -40.74 42.72
N TRP A 846 7.85 -40.54 42.99
CA TRP A 846 6.96 -41.66 43.33
C TRP A 846 6.86 -42.67 42.18
N ALA A 847 6.68 -42.21 40.95
CA ALA A 847 6.48 -43.07 39.78
C ALA A 847 7.76 -43.85 39.41
N GLU A 848 8.93 -43.23 39.55
CA GLU A 848 10.23 -43.88 39.32
C GLU A 848 10.45 -45.06 40.29
N VAL A 849 10.07 -44.89 41.56
CA VAL A 849 10.13 -45.98 42.55
C VAL A 849 9.04 -47.02 42.27
N PHE A 850 7.80 -46.57 42.09
CA PHE A 850 6.64 -47.46 41.97
C PHE A 850 6.70 -48.31 40.70
N PHE A 851 7.16 -47.75 39.57
CA PHE A 851 7.29 -48.41 38.26
C PHE A 851 8.75 -48.61 37.83
N SER A 852 9.62 -48.92 38.80
CA SER A 852 11.00 -49.31 38.52
C SER A 852 11.08 -50.49 37.54
N GLU A 853 12.13 -50.52 36.72
CA GLU A 853 12.29 -51.49 35.63
C GLU A 853 12.25 -52.95 36.11
N GLU A 854 12.88 -53.24 37.24
CA GLU A 854 12.89 -54.56 37.89
C GLU A 854 11.83 -54.69 38.99
N GLY A 855 10.95 -53.68 39.12
CA GLY A 855 9.92 -53.60 40.13
C GLY A 855 8.72 -54.51 39.86
N PRO A 856 7.93 -54.85 40.89
CA PRO A 856 6.78 -55.75 40.73
C PRO A 856 5.61 -55.11 39.98
N ASN A 857 5.61 -53.80 39.71
CA ASN A 857 4.44 -53.07 39.21
C ASN A 857 4.48 -52.76 37.72
N VAL A 858 5.38 -53.38 36.97
CA VAL A 858 5.43 -53.31 35.50
C VAL A 858 5.04 -54.65 34.89
N ASN A 859 4.69 -54.66 33.60
CA ASN A 859 4.33 -55.84 32.81
C ASN A 859 3.15 -56.67 33.37
N ARG A 860 2.28 -56.07 34.19
CA ARG A 860 1.07 -56.68 34.74
C ARG A 860 -0.08 -55.67 34.85
N PRO A 861 -1.35 -56.12 34.86
CA PRO A 861 -2.48 -55.24 35.14
C PRO A 861 -2.53 -54.85 36.63
N LEU A 862 -2.74 -53.56 36.89
CA LEU A 862 -2.90 -52.98 38.23
C LEU A 862 -4.24 -52.24 38.35
N VAL A 863 -4.94 -52.37 39.46
CA VAL A 863 -6.21 -51.66 39.68
C VAL A 863 -5.95 -50.16 39.78
N LYS A 864 -6.54 -49.36 38.88
CA LYS A 864 -6.25 -47.92 38.77
C LYS A 864 -6.52 -47.13 40.04
N SER A 865 -7.57 -47.46 40.79
CA SER A 865 -7.88 -46.80 42.05
C SER A 865 -6.79 -47.05 43.08
N GLU A 866 -6.27 -48.26 43.19
CA GLU A 866 -5.22 -48.62 44.14
C GLU A 866 -3.89 -47.94 43.80
N VAL A 867 -3.51 -47.91 42.51
CA VAL A 867 -2.32 -47.18 42.06
C VAL A 867 -2.46 -45.69 42.39
N LYS A 868 -3.62 -45.09 42.16
CA LYS A 868 -3.88 -43.69 42.48
C LYS A 868 -3.80 -43.42 43.98
N ASP A 869 -4.42 -44.27 44.79
CA ASP A 869 -4.45 -44.14 46.25
C ASP A 869 -3.05 -44.34 46.85
N SER A 870 -2.17 -45.08 46.19
CA SER A 870 -0.76 -45.22 46.62
C SER A 870 0.08 -43.94 46.45
N TYR A 871 -0.28 -43.08 45.49
CA TYR A 871 0.34 -41.77 45.30
C TYR A 871 -0.32 -40.71 46.19
N ASP A 872 -1.66 -40.69 46.23
CA ASP A 872 -2.43 -39.70 46.96
C ASP A 872 -3.53 -40.35 47.83
N PRO A 873 -3.16 -40.91 49.00
CA PRO A 873 -4.09 -41.58 49.90
C PRO A 873 -5.19 -40.65 50.45
N LYS A 874 -4.98 -39.33 50.38
CA LYS A 874 -5.92 -38.30 50.85
C LYS A 874 -6.91 -37.87 49.77
N GLY A 875 -6.78 -38.37 48.54
CA GLY A 875 -7.75 -38.19 47.46
C GLY A 875 -7.88 -36.75 46.93
N LYS A 876 -6.83 -35.95 47.01
CA LYS A 876 -6.81 -34.55 46.53
C LYS A 876 -6.73 -34.44 45.00
N ILE A 877 -6.14 -35.41 44.30
CA ILE A 877 -5.95 -35.39 42.85
C ILE A 877 -7.14 -36.02 42.11
N GLY A 878 -7.63 -35.33 41.07
CA GLY A 878 -8.66 -35.87 40.19
C GLY A 878 -8.13 -37.04 39.34
N SER A 879 -8.97 -38.03 39.04
CA SER A 879 -8.57 -39.24 38.28
C SER A 879 -8.09 -38.94 36.85
N LYS A 880 -8.56 -37.85 36.23
CA LYS A 880 -8.09 -37.35 34.93
C LYS A 880 -6.67 -36.78 35.05
N THR A 881 -6.41 -35.97 36.07
CA THR A 881 -5.09 -35.38 36.35
C THR A 881 -4.06 -36.46 36.64
N PHE A 882 -4.40 -37.44 37.47
CA PHE A 882 -3.54 -38.59 37.75
C PHE A 882 -3.17 -39.37 36.48
N LYS A 883 -4.17 -39.73 35.64
CA LYS A 883 -3.92 -40.41 34.36
C LYS A 883 -2.98 -39.60 33.45
N ASN A 884 -3.18 -38.28 33.38
CA ASN A 884 -2.35 -37.41 32.54
C ASN A 884 -0.90 -37.31 33.02
N LYS A 885 -0.67 -37.29 34.35
CA LYS A 885 0.68 -37.34 34.93
C LYS A 885 1.35 -38.69 34.64
N LEU A 886 0.61 -39.79 34.77
CA LEU A 886 1.13 -41.13 34.50
C LEU A 886 1.50 -41.35 33.03
N ILE A 887 0.69 -40.88 32.10
CA ILE A 887 1.02 -40.90 30.66
C ILE A 887 2.30 -40.09 30.39
N ALA A 888 2.42 -38.92 31.01
CA ALA A 888 3.62 -38.09 30.86
C ALA A 888 4.89 -38.78 31.39
N PHE A 889 4.76 -39.54 32.49
CA PHE A 889 5.84 -40.38 33.02
C PHE A 889 6.23 -41.48 32.04
N CYS A 890 5.26 -42.23 31.53
CA CYS A 890 5.52 -43.30 30.56
C CYS A 890 6.22 -42.78 29.29
N GLN A 891 5.82 -41.60 28.81
CA GLN A 891 6.42 -40.97 27.63
C GLN A 891 7.82 -40.39 27.86
N ASN A 892 8.21 -40.18 29.11
CA ASN A 892 9.52 -39.62 29.50
C ASN A 892 10.48 -40.66 30.07
N SER A 893 10.07 -41.92 30.19
CA SER A 893 10.86 -42.99 30.78
C SER A 893 11.49 -43.86 29.68
N GLU A 894 12.79 -44.08 29.74
CA GLU A 894 13.51 -44.82 28.69
C GLU A 894 13.21 -46.32 28.70
N HIS A 895 12.97 -46.90 29.89
CA HIS A 895 12.67 -48.32 30.08
C HIS A 895 11.23 -48.70 29.73
N ILE A 896 10.33 -47.72 29.58
CA ILE A 896 8.91 -47.96 29.29
C ILE A 896 8.69 -48.01 27.78
N GLU A 897 8.02 -49.06 27.32
CA GLU A 897 7.61 -49.24 25.92
C GLU A 897 6.24 -48.62 25.67
N ALA A 898 5.24 -48.93 26.51
CA ALA A 898 3.87 -48.53 26.27
C ALA A 898 3.01 -48.44 27.55
N PHE A 899 2.13 -47.44 27.59
CA PHE A 899 1.05 -47.32 28.57
C PHE A 899 -0.26 -47.86 27.98
N ASN A 900 -0.90 -48.81 28.68
CA ASN A 900 -2.11 -49.53 28.26
C ASN A 900 -2.04 -50.04 26.80
N PRO A 901 -1.11 -50.95 26.49
CA PRO A 901 -0.93 -51.43 25.13
C PRO A 901 -2.15 -52.23 24.62
N GLU A 902 -2.41 -52.15 23.31
CA GLU A 902 -3.69 -52.58 22.71
C GLU A 902 -3.91 -54.09 22.74
N ASP A 903 -2.83 -54.86 22.86
CA ASP A 903 -2.81 -56.32 22.93
C ASP A 903 -3.08 -56.87 24.35
N VAL A 904 -3.28 -56.00 25.34
CA VAL A 904 -3.62 -56.41 26.71
C VAL A 904 -5.11 -56.72 26.84
N LYS A 905 -5.41 -57.87 27.47
CA LYS A 905 -6.78 -58.32 27.73
C LYS A 905 -7.59 -57.24 28.46
N GLY A 906 -8.80 -56.97 27.97
CA GLY A 906 -9.70 -55.95 28.54
C GLY A 906 -9.49 -54.53 28.00
N TYR A 907 -8.58 -54.33 27.03
CA TYR A 907 -8.43 -53.05 26.34
C TYR A 907 -9.68 -52.72 25.50
N ASP A 908 -10.23 -51.53 25.71
CA ASP A 908 -11.29 -50.95 24.89
C ASP A 908 -10.67 -49.91 23.93
N PRO A 909 -10.65 -50.18 22.61
CA PRO A 909 -10.09 -49.28 21.61
C PRO A 909 -10.78 -47.91 21.55
N ARG A 910 -12.06 -47.83 21.94
CA ARG A 910 -12.82 -46.56 21.90
C ARG A 910 -12.45 -45.64 23.05
N SER A 911 -12.30 -46.18 24.26
CA SER A 911 -11.97 -45.38 25.44
C SER A 911 -10.48 -45.35 25.79
N ARG A 912 -9.66 -46.21 25.14
CA ARG A 912 -8.23 -46.42 25.43
C ARG A 912 -7.97 -46.70 26.91
N ARG A 913 -8.75 -47.64 27.45
CA ARG A 913 -8.73 -48.07 28.85
C ARG A 913 -8.75 -49.58 28.91
N ILE A 914 -8.18 -50.12 29.99
CA ILE A 914 -8.28 -51.54 30.29
C ILE A 914 -9.38 -51.68 31.35
N VAL A 915 -10.41 -52.47 31.06
CA VAL A 915 -11.51 -52.77 31.97
C VAL A 915 -11.64 -54.27 32.08
N LEU A 916 -11.57 -54.78 33.30
CA LEU A 916 -11.68 -56.20 33.60
C LEU A 916 -12.76 -56.41 34.65
N THR A 917 -13.47 -57.53 34.55
CA THR A 917 -14.43 -57.99 35.55
C THR A 917 -13.86 -59.22 36.23
N GLU A 918 -13.49 -59.09 37.49
CA GLU A 918 -13.00 -60.19 38.34
C GLU A 918 -13.91 -60.30 39.57
N GLU A 919 -14.27 -61.53 39.95
CA GLU A 919 -15.13 -61.81 41.11
C GLU A 919 -16.44 -60.99 41.18
N GLY A 920 -17.02 -60.65 40.02
CA GLY A 920 -18.27 -59.88 39.93
C GLY A 920 -18.11 -58.36 40.07
N LYS A 921 -16.88 -57.83 40.18
CA LYS A 921 -16.59 -56.39 40.20
C LYS A 921 -15.88 -55.97 38.92
N THR A 922 -16.44 -54.98 38.23
CA THR A 922 -15.83 -54.35 37.04
C THR A 922 -14.99 -53.16 37.48
N GLN A 923 -13.68 -53.19 37.20
CA GLN A 923 -12.73 -52.13 37.58
C GLN A 923 -11.87 -51.71 36.38
N GLU A 924 -11.39 -50.46 36.43
CA GLU A 924 -10.43 -49.93 35.44
C GLU A 924 -9.01 -50.30 35.90
N TYR A 925 -8.21 -50.81 34.97
CA TYR A 925 -6.83 -51.22 35.20
C TYR A 925 -5.84 -50.31 34.44
N ILE A 926 -4.61 -50.28 34.93
CA ILE A 926 -3.42 -49.70 34.31
C ILE A 926 -2.46 -50.84 33.97
N TYR A 927 -1.84 -50.77 32.80
CA TYR A 927 -0.73 -51.64 32.41
C TYR A 927 0.41 -50.79 31.86
N ILE A 928 1.62 -50.99 32.38
CA ILE A 928 2.85 -50.35 31.86
C ILE A 928 3.76 -51.46 31.36
N ARG A 929 4.04 -51.48 30.06
CA ARG A 929 4.98 -52.41 29.43
C ARG A 929 6.38 -51.81 29.43
N THR A 930 7.38 -52.58 29.83
CA THR A 930 8.79 -52.19 29.68
C THR A 930 9.37 -52.74 28.39
N LYS A 931 10.39 -52.08 27.85
CA LYS A 931 11.18 -52.62 26.74
C LYS A 931 11.90 -53.88 27.24
N SER A 932 11.75 -55.01 26.56
CA SER A 932 12.48 -56.23 26.94
C SER A 932 13.99 -55.99 26.82
N LYS A 933 14.79 -56.27 27.86
CA LYS A 933 16.25 -56.39 27.73
C LYS A 933 16.54 -57.50 26.71
N ASP A 934 17.01 -57.14 25.52
CA ASP A 934 17.68 -58.07 24.63
C ASP A 934 19.06 -58.36 25.27
N PRO A 935 19.40 -59.61 25.65
CA PRO A 935 20.66 -59.92 26.33
C PRO A 935 21.85 -59.95 25.35
N GLY A 936 21.98 -58.92 24.51
CA GLY A 936 22.92 -58.91 23.39
C GLY A 936 23.26 -57.51 22.90
N ASN A 937 23.81 -56.65 23.77
CA ASN A 937 24.77 -55.61 23.38
C ASN A 937 25.41 -54.98 24.64
N GLU A 938 26.21 -55.77 25.35
CA GLU A 938 27.35 -55.24 26.09
C GLU A 938 28.57 -55.27 25.17
N ILE A 939 28.81 -54.14 24.50
CA ILE A 939 30.12 -53.66 24.08
C ILE A 939 30.04 -52.17 24.45
N PHE A 940 30.49 -51.72 25.62
CA PHE A 940 31.81 -51.86 26.23
C PHE A 940 31.75 -52.16 27.74
#